data_AF-A0A5E3WI78-F1
#
_entry.id   AF-A0A5E3WI78-F1
#
_cell.length_a   1.000
_cell.length_b   1.000
_cell.length_c   1.000
_cell.angle_alpha   90.00
_cell.angle_beta   90.00
_cell.angle_gamma   90.00
#
_symmetry.space_group_name_H-M   'P 1'
#
loop_
_entity.id
_entity.type
_entity.pdbx_description
1 polymer ?
#
loop_
_entity_poly.entity_id
_entity_poly.type
_entity_poly.pdbx_seq_one_letter_code
_entity_poly.pdbx_strand_id
1 'polypeptide(L)'
;MGASYRAKKRARHARRVQLERTARDREPTLEADDDSPSASSDDEDTEQPPRKHRRREGAPVAVHAPPDEIRVANDERDAALAHVGALSTQLSVQGAASRAHEEELSECREHVTRMEAECARLRARETRLKRDKCTIRVEATKAAARAAEMAAQATKELSLRLQKAIESETSTQKERDSLSARLAVATEDLARKDALIASARKRAKAHYMRARRAGARAKANSTTLKRMKSQLSGQWLTNPRGAYSFKARELVRALETCGCAPARIGTVLERIAEAYGGKVPRKISRRSVGRIKMEGGLMAKVQLAFEIAQAKERKRGLTLSDDCTSLGGISHMARHITLEVPSYEPGADPSAYTHKTRVVDVSALFNHTILTQLGSWEKLDEELERILRPIAAEIGVEYCSEDLWRVVRGKMADHAADGQGLGRECEEKRMMVVKKDLGLAVLSRISDEDVEKMIADRRPLPADFTIGWEEVAHLHLALHLGADAFDGLSPEERKQHELFIIAGCGSHKVMNADSSFCDGMSDGYDSPVVFVFAMPKPCLLPNAANRAAIDADVPGGSAAKQAIAESKHGGVKFCGLLGALCNNKDDKRGYQDFHRWFFELIKFEKWGECTSVKFPGTSHIRYQSYLLAAVEVIKLPPEYRRFLELARDRKGDPRMTNIEHNVYTALNDPATITELACMALYYMLISAPAMRAIRGRGRRGSDGQRTKPRLNYADCGPIYDEILMHLDHVIYNATTLFCSPGLATRGKQCVLFGDKWEDQHAIEAIAQVIPSLPAFRHLLVQGLLKARSCWDRFTEKFAGGLQLDAMTSSERLLCYIPAENDDNESLLGQIRKFIRLNPNASARTFSDGVTYAQNDTEAFARRYLSTDTIQQYIMQLARKQDARGDAKKFRRALLEHEAKKAQATRDKQLHRATVARKKRDHIDTIIPLLDKDAVAADGMTKAKLVDQLNWHKVIREDKDVPALSKYNKADLQRLLIEALGRMQLSASTSQIAAAFPGSSPLATSSMIGAFAATSTTLQSVITKAGFAVDRLPVEYDTEDEA
;
A
#
# COMPACT_ATOMS: atom_id res chain seq x y z
N MET A 1 -0.19 -23.61 3.59
CA MET A 1 1.21 -24.09 3.69
C MET A 1 1.81 -24.18 5.11
N GLY A 2 1.21 -23.61 6.17
CA GLY A 2 1.88 -23.43 7.47
C GLY A 2 2.40 -24.68 8.21
N ALA A 3 1.68 -25.81 8.18
CA ALA A 3 2.01 -26.99 9.00
C ALA A 3 3.38 -27.63 8.67
N SER A 4 3.74 -27.74 7.39
CA SER A 4 4.98 -28.39 6.95
C SER A 4 6.26 -27.67 7.42
N TYR A 5 6.17 -26.35 7.63
CA TYR A 5 7.33 -25.54 8.06
C TYR A 5 7.66 -25.75 9.55
N ARG A 6 6.66 -25.82 10.42
CA ARG A 6 6.85 -26.07 11.87
C ARG A 6 7.47 -27.45 12.12
N ALA A 7 7.04 -28.48 11.40
CA ALA A 7 7.61 -29.83 11.49
C ALA A 7 9.11 -29.87 11.12
N LYS A 8 9.51 -29.21 10.02
CA LYS A 8 10.91 -29.17 9.57
C LYS A 8 11.84 -28.40 10.52
N LYS A 9 11.33 -27.38 11.24
CA LYS A 9 12.13 -26.64 12.24
C LYS A 9 12.42 -27.51 13.48
N ARG A 10 11.44 -28.26 14.00
CA ARG A 10 11.65 -29.22 15.11
C ARG A 10 12.65 -30.33 14.73
N ALA A 11 12.52 -30.93 13.54
CA ALA A 11 13.40 -32.00 13.08
C ALA A 11 14.87 -31.57 12.88
N ARG A 12 15.14 -30.28 12.57
CA ARG A 12 16.51 -29.74 12.51
C ARG A 12 17.13 -29.49 13.89
N HIS A 13 16.33 -29.19 14.92
CA HIS A 13 16.85 -28.93 16.26
C HIS A 13 17.35 -30.21 16.94
N ALA A 14 16.53 -31.28 16.90
CA ALA A 14 16.88 -32.58 17.49
C ALA A 14 18.17 -33.18 16.88
N ARG A 15 18.38 -33.00 15.57
CA ARG A 15 19.60 -33.46 14.87
C ARG A 15 20.88 -32.68 15.20
N ARG A 16 20.80 -31.50 15.84
CA ARG A 16 22.00 -30.77 16.26
C ARG A 16 22.54 -31.27 17.61
N VAL A 17 21.63 -31.51 18.57
CA VAL A 17 21.98 -31.98 19.93
C VAL A 17 22.66 -33.36 19.92
N GLN A 18 22.35 -34.20 18.93
CA GLN A 18 22.88 -35.57 18.84
C GLN A 18 24.16 -35.71 17.98
N LEU A 19 24.81 -34.60 17.60
CA LEU A 19 26.05 -34.59 16.78
C LEU A 19 27.28 -34.01 17.50
N GLU A 20 27.12 -33.48 18.71
CA GLU A 20 28.18 -32.79 19.47
C GLU A 20 28.76 -33.66 20.62
N ARG A 21 28.55 -35.00 20.62
CA ARG A 21 28.93 -35.89 21.74
C ARG A 21 29.68 -37.20 21.41
N THR A 22 30.21 -37.35 20.20
CA THR A 22 31.06 -38.52 19.83
C THR A 22 32.27 -38.08 19.01
N ALA A 23 33.31 -37.62 19.70
CA ALA A 23 34.67 -37.45 19.19
C ALA A 23 35.65 -37.62 20.37
N ARG A 24 36.80 -38.25 20.12
CA ARG A 24 37.79 -38.75 21.09
C ARG A 24 37.36 -39.99 21.91
N ASP A 25 38.22 -40.97 22.20
CA ASP A 25 39.50 -41.33 21.55
C ASP A 25 39.86 -42.82 21.82
N ARG A 26 40.61 -43.41 20.87
CA ARG A 26 41.67 -44.46 20.95
C ARG A 26 41.62 -45.67 21.93
N GLU A 27 41.72 -46.86 21.32
CA GLU A 27 42.69 -47.98 21.54
C GLU A 27 43.96 -47.75 22.41
N PRO A 28 44.72 -48.82 22.84
CA PRO A 28 44.46 -50.28 22.90
C PRO A 28 45.05 -51.01 24.16
N THR A 29 45.18 -52.36 24.13
CA THR A 29 46.11 -53.24 24.91
C THR A 29 45.94 -53.35 26.45
N LEU A 30 46.46 -54.36 27.20
CA LEU A 30 46.72 -55.83 27.01
C LEU A 30 46.90 -56.47 28.42
N GLU A 31 46.63 -57.79 28.53
CA GLU A 31 47.19 -58.81 29.46
C GLU A 31 47.31 -58.65 31.01
N ALA A 32 47.23 -59.82 31.67
CA ALA A 32 47.84 -60.25 32.96
C ALA A 32 47.30 -59.78 34.35
N ASP A 33 46.76 -60.76 35.06
CA ASP A 33 47.15 -61.32 36.39
C ASP A 33 47.04 -60.55 37.75
N ASP A 34 46.56 -61.35 38.72
CA ASP A 34 46.81 -61.44 40.18
C ASP A 34 46.49 -60.36 41.25
N ASP A 35 45.86 -60.90 42.31
CA ASP A 35 45.91 -60.63 43.76
C ASP A 35 45.76 -59.22 44.41
N SER A 36 44.61 -59.06 45.12
CA SER A 36 44.50 -58.51 46.50
C SER A 36 44.86 -57.01 46.75
N PRO A 37 44.71 -56.40 47.96
CA PRO A 37 44.18 -56.91 49.25
C PRO A 37 43.12 -56.02 49.99
N SER A 38 42.51 -56.61 51.03
CA SER A 38 42.15 -56.06 52.37
C SER A 38 41.25 -54.82 52.61
N ALA A 39 40.32 -55.01 53.58
CA ALA A 39 39.75 -54.04 54.56
C ALA A 39 38.82 -52.90 54.05
N SER A 40 37.68 -52.57 54.68
CA SER A 40 36.93 -53.10 55.86
C SER A 40 35.42 -52.75 55.70
N SER A 41 34.46 -52.90 56.64
CA SER A 41 34.41 -53.24 58.09
C SER A 41 32.97 -53.65 58.51
N ASP A 42 32.86 -54.30 59.67
CA ASP A 42 31.82 -54.30 60.75
C ASP A 42 30.32 -54.03 60.38
N ASP A 43 29.27 -54.78 60.80
CA ASP A 43 29.02 -56.10 61.45
C ASP A 43 27.49 -56.44 61.26
N GLU A 44 26.78 -57.51 61.71
CA GLU A 44 26.95 -58.63 62.68
C GLU A 44 26.21 -59.92 62.15
N ASP A 45 25.81 -60.94 62.96
CA ASP A 45 25.20 -62.24 62.53
C ASP A 45 23.64 -62.38 62.66
N THR A 46 22.93 -63.32 63.35
CA THR A 46 23.23 -64.29 64.44
C THR A 46 22.41 -65.61 64.34
N GLU A 47 23.08 -66.77 64.14
CA GLU A 47 22.70 -68.15 64.57
C GLU A 47 21.38 -68.86 64.09
N GLN A 48 21.02 -70.08 64.55
CA GLN A 48 21.56 -71.46 64.26
C GLN A 48 20.52 -72.59 64.64
N PRO A 49 20.73 -73.93 64.40
CA PRO A 49 19.60 -74.85 64.08
C PRO A 49 19.04 -76.02 65.00
N PRO A 50 19.62 -77.25 65.20
CA PRO A 50 18.98 -78.46 64.63
C PRO A 50 18.66 -79.72 65.53
N ARG A 51 17.79 -80.61 64.99
CA ARG A 51 17.84 -82.13 64.96
C ARG A 51 17.85 -83.05 66.22
N LYS A 52 17.01 -84.11 66.13
CA LYS A 52 17.26 -85.60 66.26
C LYS A 52 16.93 -86.45 67.53
N HIS A 53 16.25 -87.58 67.24
CA HIS A 53 16.46 -88.99 67.71
C HIS A 53 15.84 -89.61 69.02
N ARG A 54 14.85 -90.52 68.79
CA ARG A 54 14.93 -92.01 68.90
C ARG A 54 14.46 -92.76 70.19
N ARG A 55 13.37 -93.55 70.00
CA ARG A 55 12.96 -94.88 70.58
C ARG A 55 12.18 -94.99 71.92
N ARG A 56 10.98 -95.58 71.76
CA ARG A 56 10.35 -96.74 72.46
C ARG A 56 9.63 -96.61 73.82
N GLU A 57 8.32 -96.91 73.73
CA GLU A 57 7.57 -97.94 74.50
C GLU A 57 7.61 -97.92 76.04
N GLY A 58 6.47 -97.62 76.69
CA GLY A 58 6.22 -97.93 78.11
C GLY A 58 5.35 -96.88 78.84
N ALA A 59 4.38 -97.35 79.64
CA ALA A 59 3.48 -96.55 80.48
C ALA A 59 2.92 -97.45 81.61
N PRO A 60 2.30 -96.94 82.70
CA PRO A 60 2.40 -95.61 83.34
C PRO A 60 2.65 -95.76 84.88
N VAL A 61 2.07 -94.88 85.71
CA VAL A 61 1.95 -94.88 87.19
C VAL A 61 3.10 -94.17 87.95
N ALA A 62 2.77 -93.62 89.12
CA ALA A 62 3.55 -92.64 89.90
C ALA A 62 3.55 -92.97 91.41
N VAL A 63 4.37 -92.26 92.22
CA VAL A 63 4.07 -91.71 93.58
C VAL A 63 5.34 -91.10 94.23
N HIS A 64 5.12 -90.20 95.19
CA HIS A 64 6.03 -89.34 95.98
C HIS A 64 7.40 -89.88 96.45
N ALA A 65 8.44 -89.02 96.38
CA ALA A 65 9.07 -88.22 97.47
C ALA A 65 8.92 -88.67 98.96
N PRO A 66 9.74 -88.18 99.94
CA PRO A 66 10.76 -87.09 99.94
C PRO A 66 12.17 -87.70 100.24
N PRO A 67 13.11 -87.26 101.14
CA PRO A 67 13.30 -85.98 101.89
C PRO A 67 14.76 -85.42 102.03
N ASP A 68 14.86 -84.13 102.38
CA ASP A 68 15.67 -83.47 103.47
C ASP A 68 17.21 -83.68 103.64
N GLU A 69 18.01 -82.79 104.26
CA GLU A 69 17.73 -81.59 105.10
C GLU A 69 18.91 -80.55 105.17
N ILE A 70 18.68 -79.43 105.87
CA ILE A 70 19.65 -78.64 106.71
C ILE A 70 20.54 -77.50 106.09
N ARG A 71 19.95 -76.29 106.09
CA ARG A 71 20.34 -75.03 106.82
C ARG A 71 21.54 -74.11 106.43
N VAL A 72 21.12 -72.87 106.11
CA VAL A 72 21.56 -71.56 106.69
C VAL A 72 22.92 -70.96 106.27
N ALA A 73 22.84 -69.97 105.37
CA ALA A 73 23.33 -68.58 105.54
C ALA A 73 23.09 -67.83 104.20
N ASN A 74 21.87 -67.36 103.93
CA ASN A 74 21.46 -65.95 104.14
C ASN A 74 22.38 -64.91 103.49
N ASP A 75 21.88 -64.33 102.41
CA ASP A 75 21.96 -62.90 102.08
C ASP A 75 23.26 -62.29 101.50
N GLU A 76 24.13 -63.08 100.89
CA GLU A 76 24.92 -62.61 99.73
C GLU A 76 25.15 -63.79 98.75
N ARG A 77 24.24 -64.10 97.82
CA ARG A 77 23.30 -63.28 97.00
C ARG A 77 24.04 -62.47 95.93
N ASP A 78 23.70 -62.78 94.67
CA ASP A 78 24.13 -62.14 93.43
C ASP A 78 25.61 -62.36 92.99
N ALA A 79 25.81 -62.53 91.69
CA ALA A 79 27.09 -62.42 90.96
C ALA A 79 28.27 -63.41 91.23
N ALA A 80 27.97 -64.71 91.24
CA ALA A 80 28.85 -65.74 90.64
C ALA A 80 30.29 -65.85 91.24
N LEU A 81 31.44 -66.06 90.57
CA LEU A 81 31.85 -66.19 89.15
C LEU A 81 33.22 -66.91 89.14
N ALA A 82 33.73 -67.30 87.95
CA ALA A 82 35.15 -67.58 87.66
C ALA A 82 35.85 -68.73 88.46
N HIS A 83 36.64 -69.66 87.89
CA HIS A 83 37.22 -69.83 86.55
C HIS A 83 38.17 -71.06 86.56
N VAL A 84 38.76 -71.39 87.71
CA VAL A 84 40.19 -71.75 87.80
C VAL A 84 40.55 -73.22 87.51
N GLY A 85 40.31 -73.62 86.25
CA GLY A 85 41.44 -73.93 85.37
C GLY A 85 42.04 -75.34 85.36
N ALA A 86 42.03 -75.93 84.16
CA ALA A 86 43.24 -76.28 83.39
C ALA A 86 44.35 -77.18 84.00
N LEU A 87 44.14 -77.82 85.16
CA LEU A 87 45.10 -78.74 85.78
C LEU A 87 44.60 -80.21 85.68
N SER A 88 45.41 -81.19 85.26
CA SER A 88 46.74 -81.09 84.64
C SER A 88 46.99 -82.31 83.73
N THR A 89 47.47 -82.06 82.50
CA THR A 89 47.76 -83.08 81.49
C THR A 89 49.11 -83.76 81.74
N GLN A 90 49.26 -84.53 82.85
CA GLN A 90 50.61 -84.96 83.28
C GLN A 90 50.78 -86.31 84.02
N LEU A 91 49.80 -87.22 84.02
CA LEU A 91 49.97 -88.62 84.46
C LEU A 91 49.51 -89.61 83.37
N SER A 92 50.13 -89.67 82.18
CA SER A 92 51.55 -89.92 81.87
C SER A 92 52.00 -91.40 81.92
N VAL A 93 51.56 -92.16 80.90
CA VAL A 93 52.42 -92.98 80.02
C VAL A 93 53.12 -94.25 80.56
N GLN A 94 53.38 -94.43 81.86
CA GLN A 94 54.48 -95.31 82.30
C GLN A 94 54.14 -96.73 82.85
N GLY A 95 53.11 -97.41 82.32
CA GLY A 95 52.63 -98.70 82.86
C GLY A 95 52.85 -99.98 82.03
N ALA A 96 53.52 -99.89 80.87
CA ALA A 96 53.23 -100.77 79.72
C ALA A 96 54.25 -101.92 79.44
N ALA A 97 54.61 -102.75 80.43
CA ALA A 97 55.54 -103.88 80.19
C ALA A 97 55.24 -105.20 80.94
N SER A 98 55.09 -105.17 82.27
CA SER A 98 55.31 -106.37 83.11
C SER A 98 54.12 -107.33 83.34
N ARG A 99 53.06 -107.28 82.52
CA ARG A 99 51.90 -108.20 82.65
C ARG A 99 51.58 -109.02 81.38
N ALA A 100 52.38 -108.87 80.33
CA ALA A 100 52.18 -109.55 79.04
C ALA A 100 52.65 -111.02 79.00
N HIS A 101 53.04 -111.62 80.13
CA HIS A 101 53.72 -112.93 80.18
C HIS A 101 52.96 -114.01 80.98
N GLU A 102 51.83 -113.65 81.61
CA GLU A 102 51.06 -114.56 82.47
C GLU A 102 49.72 -115.00 81.82
N GLU A 103 49.26 -114.29 80.78
CA GLU A 103 48.14 -114.72 79.92
C GLU A 103 48.52 -115.82 78.91
N GLU A 104 49.77 -115.88 78.45
CA GLU A 104 50.26 -116.87 77.46
C GLU A 104 50.11 -118.33 77.96
N LEU A 105 50.14 -118.55 79.29
CA LEU A 105 49.90 -119.87 79.89
C LEU A 105 48.41 -120.26 79.95
N SER A 106 47.49 -119.30 79.77
CA SER A 106 46.05 -119.55 79.65
C SER A 106 45.68 -120.07 78.26
N GLU A 107 46.29 -119.50 77.21
CA GLU A 107 46.12 -119.95 75.81
C GLU A 107 46.44 -121.45 75.65
N CYS A 108 47.40 -121.94 76.44
CA CYS A 108 47.84 -123.33 76.49
C CYS A 108 46.77 -124.35 76.96
N ARG A 109 45.56 -123.90 77.38
CA ARG A 109 44.42 -124.79 77.72
C ARG A 109 43.26 -124.73 76.71
N GLU A 110 42.96 -123.57 76.13
CA GLU A 110 41.90 -123.49 75.12
C GLU A 110 42.25 -124.19 73.81
N HIS A 111 43.54 -124.30 73.48
CA HIS A 111 43.95 -124.83 72.18
C HIS A 111 43.60 -126.32 71.97
N VAL A 112 43.46 -127.09 73.06
CA VAL A 112 43.11 -128.52 73.02
C VAL A 112 41.60 -128.71 72.79
N THR A 113 40.75 -127.97 73.51
CA THR A 113 39.29 -128.05 73.34
C THR A 113 38.80 -127.54 71.98
N ARG A 114 39.55 -126.64 71.33
CA ARG A 114 39.31 -126.22 69.93
C ARG A 114 39.37 -127.40 68.95
N MET A 115 40.36 -128.29 69.07
CA MET A 115 40.56 -129.41 68.14
C MET A 115 39.43 -130.45 68.18
N GLU A 116 38.90 -130.76 69.37
CA GLU A 116 37.81 -131.74 69.52
C GLU A 116 36.49 -131.20 68.94
N ALA A 117 36.19 -129.91 69.13
CA ALA A 117 35.03 -129.26 68.56
C ALA A 117 35.10 -129.13 67.02
N GLU A 118 36.30 -128.91 66.47
CA GLU A 118 36.50 -128.86 65.01
C GLU A 118 36.29 -130.22 64.35
N CYS A 119 36.74 -131.31 64.99
CA CYS A 119 36.45 -132.68 64.57
C CYS A 119 34.94 -132.98 64.50
N ALA A 120 34.14 -132.43 65.42
CA ALA A 120 32.68 -132.52 65.38
C ALA A 120 32.07 -131.74 64.20
N ARG A 121 32.56 -130.53 63.90
CA ARG A 121 31.99 -129.68 62.84
C ARG A 121 32.34 -130.13 61.42
N LEU A 122 33.49 -130.77 61.22
CA LEU A 122 33.85 -131.35 59.92
C LEU A 122 32.90 -132.48 59.49
N ARG A 123 32.40 -133.29 60.44
CA ARG A 123 31.36 -134.31 60.19
C ARG A 123 30.01 -133.70 59.77
N ALA A 124 29.70 -132.48 60.24
CA ALA A 124 28.53 -131.72 59.79
C ALA A 124 28.70 -131.13 58.37
N ARG A 125 29.94 -130.82 57.96
CA ARG A 125 30.25 -130.36 56.59
C ARG A 125 30.14 -131.51 55.58
N GLU A 126 30.60 -132.69 55.93
CA GLU A 126 30.49 -133.90 55.10
C GLU A 126 29.03 -134.32 54.83
N THR A 127 28.19 -134.30 55.86
CA THR A 127 26.76 -134.63 55.75
C THR A 127 25.95 -133.61 54.95
N ARG A 128 26.40 -132.34 54.86
CA ARG A 128 25.82 -131.36 53.91
C ARG A 128 26.28 -131.60 52.48
N LEU A 129 27.56 -131.90 52.23
CA LEU A 129 28.06 -132.21 50.87
C LEU A 129 27.45 -133.51 50.30
N LYS A 130 27.07 -134.46 51.16
CA LYS A 130 26.24 -135.63 50.78
C LYS A 130 24.84 -135.24 50.27
N ARG A 131 24.29 -134.09 50.69
CA ARG A 131 23.02 -133.53 50.20
C ARG A 131 23.19 -132.95 48.79
N ASP A 132 24.27 -132.21 48.54
CA ASP A 132 24.58 -131.63 47.22
C ASP A 132 24.85 -132.74 46.17
N LYS A 133 25.43 -133.88 46.59
CA LYS A 133 25.61 -135.07 45.75
C LYS A 133 24.31 -135.84 45.44
N CYS A 134 23.21 -135.57 46.17
CA CYS A 134 21.90 -136.15 45.92
C CYS A 134 21.13 -135.37 44.84
N THR A 135 21.08 -134.04 44.96
CA THR A 135 20.35 -133.15 44.03
C THR A 135 20.80 -133.33 42.57
N ILE A 136 22.12 -133.47 42.35
CA ILE A 136 22.73 -133.67 41.03
C ILE A 136 22.34 -135.02 40.40
N ARG A 137 22.00 -136.05 41.20
CA ARG A 137 21.68 -137.40 40.72
C ARG A 137 20.20 -137.64 40.37
N VAL A 138 19.31 -136.65 40.57
CA VAL A 138 17.85 -136.80 40.36
C VAL A 138 17.31 -135.95 39.21
N GLU A 139 17.86 -134.76 38.94
CA GLU A 139 17.49 -134.00 37.73
C GLU A 139 18.20 -134.54 36.47
N ALA A 140 19.35 -135.19 36.62
CA ALA A 140 20.05 -135.87 35.52
C ALA A 140 19.18 -136.97 34.84
N THR A 141 18.24 -137.58 35.56
CA THR A 141 17.26 -138.53 35.00
C THR A 141 15.99 -137.87 34.47
N LYS A 142 15.65 -136.63 34.87
CA LYS A 142 14.61 -135.84 34.17
C LYS A 142 15.09 -135.29 32.84
N ALA A 143 16.36 -134.91 32.72
CA ALA A 143 16.97 -134.55 31.44
C ALA A 143 16.82 -135.69 30.41
N ALA A 144 17.05 -136.93 30.84
CA ALA A 144 16.87 -138.13 30.01
C ALA A 144 15.40 -138.36 29.56
N ALA A 145 14.40 -137.81 30.25
CA ALA A 145 12.98 -137.98 29.95
C ALA A 145 12.36 -136.85 29.11
N ARG A 146 13.04 -135.69 28.95
CA ARG A 146 12.56 -134.56 28.11
C ARG A 146 13.47 -134.19 26.95
N ALA A 147 14.62 -134.85 26.80
CA ALA A 147 15.21 -135.02 25.47
C ALA A 147 14.35 -135.94 24.56
N ALA A 148 13.46 -136.75 25.15
CA ALA A 148 12.63 -137.74 24.46
C ALA A 148 11.39 -137.14 23.78
N GLU A 149 10.80 -136.07 24.32
CA GLU A 149 9.62 -135.43 23.74
C GLU A 149 9.62 -133.92 23.99
N MET A 150 9.37 -133.18 22.91
CA MET A 150 9.48 -131.71 22.80
C MET A 150 10.90 -131.15 23.10
N ALA A 151 11.64 -130.60 22.13
CA ALA A 151 11.14 -129.90 20.94
C ALA A 151 9.98 -128.94 21.37
N ALA A 152 8.86 -128.74 20.67
CA ALA A 152 8.81 -128.46 19.24
C ALA A 152 9.63 -127.19 18.93
N GLN A 153 10.96 -127.36 18.88
CA GLN A 153 12.02 -126.48 18.35
C GLN A 153 12.11 -124.97 18.78
N ALA A 154 11.08 -124.35 19.37
CA ALA A 154 10.96 -122.90 19.53
C ALA A 154 12.11 -122.24 20.32
N THR A 155 12.67 -122.94 21.32
CA THR A 155 13.79 -122.47 22.16
C THR A 155 15.06 -122.16 21.37
N LYS A 156 15.20 -122.70 20.15
CA LYS A 156 16.35 -122.47 19.26
C LYS A 156 16.20 -121.24 18.35
N GLU A 157 14.98 -120.80 18.09
CA GLU A 157 14.71 -119.70 17.16
C GLU A 157 14.39 -118.37 17.87
N LEU A 158 13.60 -118.40 18.95
CA LEU A 158 13.19 -117.18 19.64
C LEU A 158 14.36 -116.48 20.34
N SER A 159 15.26 -117.26 20.96
CA SER A 159 16.44 -116.78 21.68
C SER A 159 17.43 -116.05 20.77
N LEU A 160 17.75 -116.63 19.62
CA LEU A 160 18.66 -116.05 18.63
C LEU A 160 18.12 -114.76 18.00
N ARG A 161 16.80 -114.64 17.84
CA ARG A 161 16.13 -113.41 17.39
C ARG A 161 16.13 -112.33 18.48
N LEU A 162 15.77 -112.67 19.71
CA LEU A 162 15.65 -111.73 20.82
C LEU A 162 17.00 -111.10 21.22
N GLN A 163 18.07 -111.88 21.31
CA GLN A 163 19.37 -111.34 21.74
C GLN A 163 19.96 -110.38 20.69
N LYS A 164 19.86 -110.71 19.40
CA LYS A 164 20.24 -109.80 18.30
C LYS A 164 19.39 -108.53 18.29
N ALA A 165 18.10 -108.62 18.62
CA ALA A 165 17.24 -107.45 18.74
C ALA A 165 17.75 -106.50 19.84
N ILE A 166 17.98 -107.00 21.05
CA ILE A 166 18.44 -106.21 22.21
C ILE A 166 19.80 -105.54 21.95
N GLU A 167 20.75 -106.24 21.33
CA GLU A 167 22.05 -105.68 20.97
C GLU A 167 21.92 -104.60 19.86
N SER A 168 21.04 -104.80 18.89
CA SER A 168 20.74 -103.77 17.86
C SER A 168 19.97 -102.56 18.42
N GLU A 169 19.09 -102.76 19.40
CA GLU A 169 18.25 -101.72 19.98
C GLU A 169 19.03 -100.86 20.98
N THR A 170 19.94 -101.47 21.77
CA THR A 170 20.87 -100.71 22.62
C THR A 170 21.95 -99.96 21.83
N SER A 171 22.30 -100.42 20.63
CA SER A 171 23.13 -99.67 19.69
C SER A 171 22.35 -98.49 19.05
N THR A 172 21.20 -98.77 18.44
CA THR A 172 20.39 -97.74 17.76
C THR A 172 19.76 -96.73 18.72
N GLN A 173 19.56 -97.06 20.00
CA GLN A 173 19.13 -96.06 20.99
C GLN A 173 20.23 -95.05 21.30
N LYS A 174 21.50 -95.49 21.43
CA LYS A 174 22.64 -94.56 21.56
C LYS A 174 22.81 -93.69 20.33
N GLU A 175 22.56 -94.24 19.13
CA GLU A 175 22.52 -93.44 17.90
C GLU A 175 21.33 -92.47 17.88
N ARG A 176 20.13 -92.87 18.32
CA ARG A 176 18.96 -91.98 18.46
C ARG A 176 19.24 -90.83 19.43
N ASP A 177 19.86 -91.09 20.57
CA ASP A 177 20.15 -90.04 21.57
C ASP A 177 21.21 -89.05 21.03
N SER A 178 22.23 -89.57 20.34
CA SER A 178 23.23 -88.76 19.61
C SER A 178 22.61 -87.95 18.46
N LEU A 179 21.74 -88.57 17.67
CA LEU A 179 21.02 -87.91 16.57
C LEU A 179 19.99 -86.91 17.09
N SER A 180 19.37 -87.14 18.25
CA SER A 180 18.44 -86.22 18.91
C SER A 180 19.18 -84.97 19.39
N ALA A 181 20.33 -85.12 20.05
CA ALA A 181 21.20 -84.00 20.40
C ALA A 181 21.66 -83.21 19.16
N ARG A 182 22.07 -83.92 18.09
CA ARG A 182 22.43 -83.28 16.81
C ARG A 182 21.22 -82.61 16.11
N LEU A 183 20.01 -83.15 16.26
CA LEU A 183 18.79 -82.58 15.71
C LEU A 183 18.40 -81.30 16.46
N ALA A 184 18.54 -81.26 17.79
CA ALA A 184 18.32 -80.07 18.60
C ALA A 184 19.27 -78.93 18.22
N VAL A 185 20.57 -79.22 18.06
CA VAL A 185 21.55 -78.24 17.55
C VAL A 185 21.21 -77.82 16.12
N ALA A 186 20.80 -78.76 15.26
CA ALA A 186 20.45 -78.46 13.87
C ALA A 186 19.15 -77.63 13.74
N THR A 187 18.15 -77.81 14.61
CA THR A 187 16.92 -76.99 14.59
C THR A 187 17.16 -75.60 15.16
N GLU A 188 18.02 -75.44 16.17
CA GLU A 188 18.44 -74.12 16.65
C GLU A 188 19.23 -73.37 15.56
N ASP A 189 20.16 -74.05 14.87
CA ASP A 189 20.93 -73.46 13.77
C ASP A 189 20.07 -73.21 12.51
N LEU A 190 19.02 -74.01 12.28
CA LEU A 190 18.00 -73.73 11.25
C LEU A 190 17.20 -72.48 11.60
N ALA A 191 16.73 -72.33 12.85
CA ALA A 191 16.03 -71.13 13.31
C ALA A 191 16.94 -69.87 13.24
N ARG A 192 18.22 -70.02 13.55
CA ARG A 192 19.25 -68.99 13.41
C ARG A 192 19.47 -68.60 11.93
N LYS A 193 19.44 -69.57 11.01
CA LYS A 193 19.49 -69.35 9.55
C LYS A 193 18.20 -68.74 9.01
N ASP A 194 17.02 -69.11 9.50
CA ASP A 194 15.75 -68.49 9.11
C ASP A 194 15.64 -67.04 9.61
N ALA A 195 16.14 -66.74 10.81
CA ALA A 195 16.30 -65.36 11.28
C ALA A 195 17.26 -64.54 10.37
N LEU A 196 18.36 -65.15 9.92
CA LEU A 196 19.26 -64.54 8.94
C LEU A 196 18.57 -64.35 7.58
N ILE A 197 17.82 -65.32 7.07
CA ILE A 197 17.03 -65.23 5.82
C ILE A 197 15.94 -64.16 5.94
N ALA A 198 15.25 -64.06 7.07
CA ALA A 198 14.29 -62.99 7.34
C ALA A 198 14.98 -61.62 7.36
N SER A 199 16.17 -61.51 7.97
CA SER A 199 16.98 -60.28 7.93
C SER A 199 17.45 -59.95 6.51
N ALA A 200 17.77 -60.95 5.69
CA ALA A 200 18.22 -60.81 4.31
C ALA A 200 17.05 -60.40 3.40
N ARG A 201 15.86 -61.01 3.55
CA ARG A 201 14.61 -60.60 2.89
C ARG A 201 14.20 -59.18 3.29
N LYS A 202 14.34 -58.80 4.57
CA LYS A 202 14.08 -57.42 5.07
C LYS A 202 15.08 -56.42 4.47
N ARG A 203 16.37 -56.76 4.41
CA ARG A 203 17.41 -55.97 3.71
C ARG A 203 17.13 -55.87 2.22
N ALA A 204 16.92 -56.97 1.51
CA ALA A 204 16.60 -57.00 0.08
C ALA A 204 15.34 -56.18 -0.25
N LYS A 205 14.27 -56.29 0.53
CA LYS A 205 13.06 -55.46 0.39
C LYS A 205 13.35 -53.97 0.63
N ALA A 206 14.24 -53.64 1.58
CA ALA A 206 14.70 -52.27 1.79
C ALA A 206 15.59 -51.75 0.64
N HIS A 207 16.48 -52.58 0.08
CA HIS A 207 17.28 -52.24 -1.10
C HIS A 207 16.41 -52.09 -2.36
N TYR A 208 15.45 -52.98 -2.60
CA TYR A 208 14.46 -52.86 -3.67
C TYR A 208 13.61 -51.59 -3.53
N MET A 209 13.13 -51.26 -2.32
CA MET A 209 12.39 -50.03 -2.08
C MET A 209 13.26 -48.77 -2.16
N ARG A 210 14.56 -48.85 -1.81
CA ARG A 210 15.55 -47.79 -2.10
C ARG A 210 15.76 -47.63 -3.60
N ALA A 211 15.92 -48.72 -4.36
CA ALA A 211 16.08 -48.71 -5.81
C ALA A 211 14.82 -48.17 -6.51
N ARG A 212 13.61 -48.59 -6.12
CA ARG A 212 12.34 -48.05 -6.66
C ARG A 212 12.17 -46.56 -6.34
N ARG A 213 12.58 -46.11 -5.14
CA ARG A 213 12.61 -44.68 -4.77
C ARG A 213 13.71 -43.91 -5.51
N ALA A 214 14.85 -44.54 -5.81
CA ALA A 214 15.93 -43.95 -6.59
C ALA A 214 15.54 -43.82 -8.06
N GLY A 215 14.91 -44.84 -8.67
CA GLY A 215 14.34 -44.80 -10.01
C GLY A 215 13.20 -43.78 -10.14
N ALA A 216 12.33 -43.68 -9.13
CA ALA A 216 11.30 -42.63 -9.08
C ALA A 216 11.92 -41.22 -8.97
N ARG A 217 12.97 -41.04 -8.16
CA ARG A 217 13.74 -39.79 -8.09
C ARG A 217 14.50 -39.51 -9.39
N ALA A 218 15.11 -40.50 -10.03
CA ALA A 218 15.82 -40.34 -11.29
C ALA A 218 14.85 -39.98 -12.42
N LYS A 219 13.66 -40.60 -12.47
CA LYS A 219 12.59 -40.23 -13.40
C LYS A 219 12.08 -38.81 -13.12
N ALA A 220 11.79 -38.45 -11.86
CA ALA A 220 11.36 -37.10 -11.50
C ALA A 220 12.44 -36.02 -11.77
N ASN A 221 13.72 -36.32 -11.47
CA ASN A 221 14.86 -35.47 -11.77
C ASN A 221 15.07 -35.36 -13.28
N SER A 222 14.84 -36.43 -14.06
CA SER A 222 14.85 -36.41 -15.53
C SER A 222 13.73 -35.53 -16.08
N THR A 223 12.49 -35.64 -15.59
CA THR A 223 11.39 -34.72 -15.97
C THR A 223 11.72 -33.28 -15.58
N THR A 224 12.32 -33.07 -14.41
CA THR A 224 12.73 -31.74 -13.91
C THR A 224 13.86 -31.16 -14.76
N LEU A 225 14.89 -31.94 -15.11
CA LEU A 225 15.99 -31.53 -15.99
C LEU A 225 15.53 -31.31 -17.42
N LYS A 226 14.57 -32.10 -17.93
CA LYS A 226 13.92 -31.84 -19.22
C LYS A 226 13.11 -30.54 -19.19
N ARG A 227 12.36 -30.27 -18.11
CA ARG A 227 11.62 -29.01 -17.93
C ARG A 227 12.55 -27.81 -17.76
N MET A 228 13.64 -27.95 -17.02
CA MET A 228 14.66 -26.92 -16.91
C MET A 228 15.32 -26.69 -18.27
N LYS A 229 15.74 -27.73 -19.00
CA LYS A 229 16.26 -27.58 -20.37
C LYS A 229 15.26 -26.92 -21.33
N SER A 230 13.96 -27.18 -21.26
CA SER A 230 12.96 -26.49 -22.10
C SER A 230 12.66 -25.05 -21.65
N GLN A 231 12.77 -24.76 -20.36
CA GLN A 231 12.68 -23.38 -19.84
C GLN A 231 13.93 -22.56 -20.22
N LEU A 232 15.12 -23.17 -20.20
CA LEU A 232 16.40 -22.54 -20.56
C LEU A 232 16.62 -22.43 -22.08
N SER A 233 16.12 -23.38 -22.88
CA SER A 233 16.14 -23.27 -24.36
C SER A 233 15.17 -22.22 -24.92
N GLY A 234 14.45 -21.51 -24.03
CA GLY A 234 13.53 -20.46 -24.41
C GLY A 234 12.28 -20.92 -25.15
N GLN A 235 11.97 -22.22 -25.19
CA GLN A 235 10.79 -22.75 -25.87
C GLN A 235 9.46 -22.17 -25.35
N TRP A 236 9.43 -21.66 -24.13
CA TRP A 236 8.26 -20.96 -23.57
C TRP A 236 8.06 -19.54 -24.12
N LEU A 237 9.07 -18.93 -24.77
CA LEU A 237 8.93 -17.60 -25.35
C LEU A 237 7.99 -17.57 -26.56
N THR A 238 7.89 -18.66 -27.32
CA THR A 238 7.10 -18.75 -28.56
C THR A 238 6.20 -19.98 -28.58
N ASN A 239 4.99 -19.85 -29.12
CA ASN A 239 4.12 -20.99 -29.42
C ASN A 239 4.64 -21.76 -30.68
N PRO A 240 4.10 -22.95 -31.00
CA PRO A 240 4.53 -23.73 -32.17
C PRO A 240 4.35 -23.03 -33.53
N ARG A 241 3.57 -21.95 -33.60
CA ARG A 241 3.37 -21.10 -34.79
C ARG A 241 4.35 -19.90 -34.83
N GLY A 242 5.39 -19.88 -33.98
CA GLY A 242 6.43 -18.85 -33.96
C GLY A 242 6.00 -17.49 -33.41
N ALA A 243 4.80 -17.35 -32.87
CA ALA A 243 4.33 -16.14 -32.20
C ALA A 243 4.72 -16.16 -30.72
N TYR A 244 5.02 -15.01 -30.12
CA TYR A 244 5.34 -14.94 -28.68
C TYR A 244 4.18 -15.47 -27.83
N SER A 245 4.45 -16.31 -26.83
CA SER A 245 3.44 -16.93 -25.97
C SER A 245 2.76 -15.93 -25.03
N PHE A 246 1.60 -16.26 -24.46
CA PHE A 246 0.94 -15.39 -23.47
C PHE A 246 1.89 -14.98 -22.33
N LYS A 247 2.62 -15.95 -21.75
CA LYS A 247 3.61 -15.72 -20.67
C LYS A 247 4.79 -14.86 -21.09
N ALA A 248 5.18 -14.91 -22.36
CA ALA A 248 6.20 -14.02 -22.90
C ALA A 248 5.69 -12.58 -23.07
N ARG A 249 4.44 -12.40 -23.54
CA ARG A 249 3.80 -11.08 -23.69
C ARG A 249 3.50 -10.45 -22.32
N GLU A 250 3.10 -11.26 -21.34
CA GLU A 250 2.96 -10.94 -19.92
C GLU A 250 4.29 -10.41 -19.32
N LEU A 251 5.38 -11.18 -19.38
CA LEU A 251 6.70 -10.72 -18.89
C LEU A 251 7.17 -9.43 -19.59
N VAL A 252 6.90 -9.27 -20.89
CA VAL A 252 7.26 -8.05 -21.63
C VAL A 252 6.48 -6.83 -21.13
N ARG A 253 5.20 -6.97 -20.72
CA ARG A 253 4.46 -5.90 -20.04
C ARG A 253 5.03 -5.60 -18.67
N ALA A 254 5.28 -6.63 -17.84
CA ALA A 254 5.86 -6.45 -16.51
C ALA A 254 7.21 -5.70 -16.56
N LEU A 255 8.10 -6.05 -17.50
CA LEU A 255 9.38 -5.34 -17.70
C LEU A 255 9.19 -3.88 -18.13
N GLU A 256 8.18 -3.56 -18.94
CA GLU A 256 7.88 -2.18 -19.37
C GLU A 256 7.30 -1.35 -18.21
N THR A 257 6.41 -1.94 -17.40
CA THR A 257 5.89 -1.35 -16.14
C THR A 257 7.02 -1.08 -15.13
N CYS A 258 8.04 -1.95 -15.05
CA CYS A 258 9.25 -1.72 -14.27
C CYS A 258 10.21 -0.66 -14.89
N GLY A 259 9.80 0.07 -15.93
CA GLY A 259 10.57 1.14 -16.55
C GLY A 259 11.62 0.69 -17.56
N CYS A 260 11.62 -0.59 -17.99
CA CYS A 260 12.56 -1.04 -19.01
C CYS A 260 12.17 -0.47 -20.39
N ALA A 261 13.04 0.37 -20.95
CA ALA A 261 12.81 1.00 -22.25
C ALA A 261 12.47 -0.05 -23.34
N PRO A 262 11.40 0.12 -24.14
CA PRO A 262 10.93 -0.88 -25.12
C PRO A 262 11.95 -1.38 -26.15
N ALA A 263 13.02 -0.64 -26.42
CA ALA A 263 14.13 -1.07 -27.29
C ALA A 263 15.18 -1.95 -26.56
N ARG A 264 15.24 -1.90 -25.22
CA ARG A 264 16.17 -2.67 -24.38
C ARG A 264 15.60 -4.00 -23.91
N ILE A 265 14.28 -4.17 -23.81
CA ILE A 265 13.63 -5.40 -23.29
C ILE A 265 14.15 -6.67 -23.97
N GLY A 266 14.34 -6.67 -25.30
CA GLY A 266 14.92 -7.83 -26.00
C GLY A 266 16.33 -8.19 -25.56
N THR A 267 17.19 -7.19 -25.30
CA THR A 267 18.55 -7.40 -24.77
C THR A 267 18.56 -7.79 -23.29
N VAL A 268 17.55 -7.37 -22.52
CA VAL A 268 17.37 -7.83 -21.13
C VAL A 268 16.97 -9.31 -21.11
N LEU A 269 16.04 -9.73 -21.97
CA LEU A 269 15.65 -11.15 -22.09
C LEU A 269 16.80 -12.03 -22.57
N GLU A 270 17.62 -11.56 -23.51
CA GLU A 270 18.85 -12.24 -23.95
C GLU A 270 19.82 -12.44 -22.78
N ARG A 271 20.21 -11.35 -22.08
CA ARG A 271 21.14 -11.42 -20.96
C ARG A 271 20.64 -12.29 -19.80
N ILE A 272 19.34 -12.30 -19.53
CA ILE A 272 18.73 -13.20 -18.54
C ILE A 272 18.84 -14.65 -19.00
N ALA A 273 18.57 -14.96 -20.28
CA ALA A 273 18.73 -16.32 -20.79
C ALA A 273 20.20 -16.77 -20.73
N GLU A 274 21.14 -15.94 -21.20
CA GLU A 274 22.58 -16.18 -21.17
C GLU A 274 23.10 -16.46 -19.75
N ALA A 275 22.69 -15.66 -18.76
CA ALA A 275 23.06 -15.82 -17.35
C ALA A 275 22.62 -17.15 -16.72
N TYR A 276 21.62 -17.82 -17.30
CA TYR A 276 21.18 -19.16 -16.90
C TYR A 276 21.62 -20.28 -17.88
N GLY A 277 22.54 -20.00 -18.81
CA GLY A 277 23.03 -20.96 -19.81
C GLY A 277 22.02 -21.30 -20.91
N GLY A 278 21.04 -20.43 -21.11
CA GLY A 278 20.00 -20.51 -22.13
C GLY A 278 20.26 -19.62 -23.36
N LYS A 279 19.30 -19.62 -24.29
CA LYS A 279 19.26 -18.70 -25.44
C LYS A 279 17.82 -18.26 -25.71
N VAL A 280 17.63 -17.01 -26.13
CA VAL A 280 16.34 -16.51 -26.63
C VAL A 280 16.21 -16.88 -28.12
N PRO A 281 15.17 -17.62 -28.55
CA PRO A 281 15.04 -18.05 -29.95
C PRO A 281 14.93 -16.90 -30.97
N ARG A 282 14.41 -15.75 -30.54
CA ARG A 282 14.27 -14.54 -31.37
C ARG A 282 14.24 -13.28 -30.50
N LYS A 283 15.14 -12.33 -30.77
CA LYS A 283 15.13 -10.99 -30.15
C LYS A 283 13.78 -10.30 -30.39
N ILE A 284 13.14 -9.84 -29.31
CA ILE A 284 11.88 -9.10 -29.44
C ILE A 284 12.14 -7.64 -29.86
N SER A 285 11.41 -7.19 -30.89
CA SER A 285 11.58 -5.84 -31.46
C SER A 285 10.81 -4.78 -30.67
N ARG A 286 11.25 -3.51 -30.73
CA ARG A 286 10.53 -2.35 -30.18
C ARG A 286 9.06 -2.29 -30.65
N ARG A 287 8.78 -2.64 -31.92
CA ARG A 287 7.42 -2.69 -32.49
C ARG A 287 6.59 -3.83 -31.89
N SER A 288 7.21 -4.98 -31.63
CA SER A 288 6.56 -6.10 -30.94
C SER A 288 6.20 -5.74 -29.50
N VAL A 289 7.10 -5.10 -28.76
CA VAL A 289 6.83 -4.60 -27.40
C VAL A 289 5.67 -3.58 -27.41
N GLY A 290 5.68 -2.60 -28.33
CA GLY A 290 4.60 -1.61 -28.44
C GLY A 290 3.22 -2.23 -28.68
N ARG A 291 3.15 -3.29 -29.50
CA ARG A 291 1.90 -4.05 -29.72
C ARG A 291 1.49 -4.86 -28.47
N ILE A 292 2.44 -5.48 -27.78
CA ILE A 292 2.20 -6.22 -26.53
C ILE A 292 1.70 -5.31 -25.39
N LYS A 293 2.12 -4.04 -25.39
CA LYS A 293 1.58 -3.00 -24.51
C LYS A 293 0.13 -2.66 -24.88
N MET A 294 -0.15 -2.42 -26.16
CA MET A 294 -1.52 -2.17 -26.65
C MET A 294 -2.47 -3.35 -26.41
N GLU A 295 -2.00 -4.60 -26.48
CA GLU A 295 -2.74 -5.77 -26.02
C GLU A 295 -3.14 -5.65 -24.54
N GLY A 296 -2.28 -5.10 -23.68
CA GLY A 296 -2.57 -4.85 -22.26
C GLY A 296 -3.66 -3.80 -22.05
N GLY A 297 -3.59 -2.67 -22.75
CA GLY A 297 -4.64 -1.65 -22.74
C GLY A 297 -6.01 -2.19 -23.20
N LEU A 298 -6.03 -3.05 -24.21
CA LEU A 298 -7.24 -3.74 -24.66
C LEU A 298 -7.75 -4.75 -23.61
N MET A 299 -6.87 -5.50 -22.95
CA MET A 299 -7.25 -6.39 -21.83
C MET A 299 -7.89 -5.59 -20.67
N ALA A 300 -7.41 -4.38 -20.39
CA ALA A 300 -7.97 -3.52 -19.35
C ALA A 300 -9.36 -2.97 -19.73
N LYS A 301 -9.63 -2.73 -21.03
CA LYS A 301 -10.98 -2.38 -21.51
C LYS A 301 -11.94 -3.58 -21.47
N VAL A 302 -11.48 -4.79 -21.85
CA VAL A 302 -12.25 -6.04 -21.67
C VAL A 302 -12.61 -6.25 -20.21
N GLN A 303 -11.65 -6.03 -19.29
CA GLN A 303 -11.87 -6.10 -17.86
C GLN A 303 -12.93 -5.11 -17.39
N LEU A 304 -12.81 -3.84 -17.79
CA LEU A 304 -13.74 -2.79 -17.36
C LEU A 304 -15.18 -3.09 -17.80
N ALA A 305 -15.38 -3.53 -19.04
CA ALA A 305 -16.70 -3.92 -19.55
C ALA A 305 -17.26 -5.14 -18.77
N PHE A 306 -16.42 -6.15 -18.49
CA PHE A 306 -16.78 -7.32 -17.69
C PHE A 306 -17.11 -6.97 -16.23
N GLU A 307 -16.41 -6.02 -15.62
CA GLU A 307 -16.70 -5.52 -14.26
C GLU A 307 -18.02 -4.71 -14.22
N ILE A 308 -18.30 -3.88 -15.22
CA ILE A 308 -19.56 -3.12 -15.35
C ILE A 308 -20.76 -4.04 -15.57
N ALA A 309 -20.68 -5.00 -16.50
CA ALA A 309 -21.76 -5.97 -16.73
C ALA A 309 -22.08 -6.81 -15.47
N GLN A 310 -21.05 -7.22 -14.73
CA GLN A 310 -21.22 -7.90 -13.45
C GLN A 310 -21.78 -7.02 -12.33
N ALA A 311 -21.61 -5.69 -12.40
CA ALA A 311 -22.31 -4.77 -11.52
C ALA A 311 -23.80 -4.70 -11.89
N LYS A 312 -24.14 -4.65 -13.19
CA LYS A 312 -25.52 -4.67 -13.71
C LYS A 312 -26.27 -5.92 -13.24
N GLU A 313 -25.70 -7.10 -13.50
CA GLU A 313 -26.25 -8.41 -13.09
C GLU A 313 -26.55 -8.47 -11.58
N ARG A 314 -25.63 -7.96 -10.74
CA ARG A 314 -25.77 -8.00 -9.27
C ARG A 314 -26.45 -6.78 -8.67
N LYS A 315 -27.09 -5.93 -9.49
CA LYS A 315 -27.74 -4.67 -9.10
C LYS A 315 -26.84 -3.77 -8.23
N ARG A 316 -25.53 -3.73 -8.53
CA ARG A 316 -24.55 -2.85 -7.87
C ARG A 316 -24.34 -1.57 -8.67
N GLY A 317 -24.01 -0.50 -7.95
CA GLY A 317 -23.71 0.79 -8.53
C GLY A 317 -22.21 0.97 -8.83
N LEU A 318 -21.93 1.95 -9.69
CA LEU A 318 -20.58 2.51 -9.88
C LEU A 318 -20.61 4.03 -9.90
N THR A 319 -19.44 4.64 -9.75
CA THR A 319 -19.30 6.10 -9.75
C THR A 319 -18.20 6.56 -10.70
N LEU A 320 -18.48 7.61 -11.47
CA LEU A 320 -17.56 8.18 -12.46
C LEU A 320 -16.63 9.20 -11.80
N SER A 321 -15.41 9.36 -12.30
CA SER A 321 -14.52 10.45 -11.89
C SER A 321 -13.61 10.88 -13.04
N ASP A 322 -13.44 12.18 -13.22
CA ASP A 322 -12.57 12.76 -14.25
C ASP A 322 -11.98 14.13 -13.85
N ASP A 323 -10.90 14.51 -14.52
CA ASP A 323 -10.19 15.79 -14.41
C ASP A 323 -9.57 16.14 -15.79
N CYS A 324 -9.36 17.42 -16.07
CA CYS A 324 -8.78 17.93 -17.31
C CYS A 324 -7.62 18.90 -17.05
N THR A 325 -6.42 18.61 -17.58
CA THR A 325 -5.29 19.54 -17.56
C THR A 325 -4.73 19.80 -18.96
N SER A 326 -4.05 20.93 -19.15
CA SER A 326 -3.38 21.24 -20.43
C SER A 326 -1.90 20.85 -20.39
N LEU A 327 -1.46 20.11 -21.41
CA LEU A 327 -0.08 19.66 -21.59
C LEU A 327 0.38 20.06 -23.00
N GLY A 328 1.40 20.93 -23.10
CA GLY A 328 1.91 21.41 -24.39
C GLY A 328 0.85 22.16 -25.23
N GLY A 329 -0.09 22.86 -24.59
CA GLY A 329 -1.21 23.54 -25.24
C GLY A 329 -2.42 22.64 -25.56
N ILE A 330 -2.34 21.33 -25.33
CA ILE A 330 -3.40 20.37 -25.64
C ILE A 330 -4.10 19.91 -24.35
N SER A 331 -5.43 19.98 -24.30
CA SER A 331 -6.21 19.46 -23.17
C SER A 331 -6.17 17.93 -23.10
N HIS A 332 -5.96 17.39 -21.91
CA HIS A 332 -5.91 15.97 -21.61
C HIS A 332 -6.84 15.66 -20.44
N MET A 333 -7.72 14.67 -20.63
CA MET A 333 -8.70 14.21 -19.64
C MET A 333 -8.21 12.90 -19.02
N ALA A 334 -8.06 12.85 -17.70
CA ALA A 334 -7.93 11.61 -16.95
C ALA A 334 -9.32 11.10 -16.58
N ARG A 335 -9.50 9.77 -16.58
CA ARG A 335 -10.79 9.14 -16.29
C ARG A 335 -10.61 7.91 -15.40
N HIS A 336 -11.48 7.78 -14.41
CA HIS A 336 -11.59 6.63 -13.52
C HIS A 336 -13.05 6.21 -13.31
N ILE A 337 -13.26 4.95 -12.99
CA ILE A 337 -14.54 4.39 -12.53
C ILE A 337 -14.30 3.70 -11.19
N THR A 338 -15.13 3.95 -10.18
CA THR A 338 -15.09 3.22 -8.91
C THR A 338 -16.29 2.30 -8.79
N LEU A 339 -16.05 0.99 -8.59
CA LEU A 339 -17.09 -0.04 -8.52
C LEU A 339 -16.67 -1.22 -7.63
N GLU A 340 -17.63 -2.02 -7.17
CA GLU A 340 -17.36 -3.25 -6.42
C GLU A 340 -16.86 -4.36 -7.35
N VAL A 341 -15.69 -4.92 -7.06
CA VAL A 341 -15.08 -6.01 -7.85
C VAL A 341 -14.52 -7.11 -6.94
N PRO A 342 -14.48 -8.37 -7.40
CA PRO A 342 -13.84 -9.45 -6.66
C PRO A 342 -12.32 -9.39 -6.83
N SER A 343 -11.58 -10.13 -6.00
CA SER A 343 -10.16 -10.36 -6.26
C SER A 343 -9.95 -11.41 -7.36
N TYR A 344 -9.08 -11.12 -8.32
CA TYR A 344 -8.67 -12.06 -9.37
C TYR A 344 -7.43 -12.89 -9.01
N GLU A 345 -6.79 -12.63 -7.86
CA GLU A 345 -5.57 -13.33 -7.45
C GLU A 345 -5.81 -14.84 -7.18
N PRO A 346 -4.85 -15.74 -7.51
CA PRO A 346 -5.03 -17.18 -7.36
C PRO A 346 -5.29 -17.61 -5.90
N GLY A 347 -6.49 -18.14 -5.65
CA GLY A 347 -6.90 -18.59 -4.32
C GLY A 347 -7.45 -17.48 -3.41
N ALA A 348 -7.71 -16.28 -3.94
CA ALA A 348 -8.56 -15.31 -3.26
C ALA A 348 -10.03 -15.74 -3.29
N ASP A 349 -10.80 -15.27 -2.31
CA ASP A 349 -12.23 -15.55 -2.19
C ASP A 349 -13.02 -14.90 -3.35
N PRO A 350 -13.75 -15.66 -4.19
CA PRO A 350 -14.54 -15.12 -5.30
C PRO A 350 -15.81 -14.38 -4.85
N SER A 351 -16.21 -14.49 -3.58
CA SER A 351 -17.35 -13.79 -2.98
C SER A 351 -16.96 -12.51 -2.23
N ALA A 352 -15.66 -12.28 -2.00
CA ALA A 352 -15.14 -11.07 -1.36
C ALA A 352 -15.03 -9.90 -2.35
N TYR A 353 -16.11 -9.13 -2.48
CA TYR A 353 -16.15 -7.89 -3.27
C TYR A 353 -15.60 -6.71 -2.46
N THR A 354 -14.89 -5.81 -3.14
CA THR A 354 -14.39 -4.55 -2.57
C THR A 354 -14.46 -3.44 -3.61
N HIS A 355 -14.74 -2.20 -3.19
CA HIS A 355 -14.66 -1.05 -4.10
C HIS A 355 -13.23 -0.83 -4.59
N LYS A 356 -13.05 -0.80 -5.91
CA LYS A 356 -11.79 -0.47 -6.58
C LYS A 356 -12.02 0.67 -7.54
N THR A 357 -11.13 1.65 -7.51
CA THR A 357 -11.05 2.71 -8.52
C THR A 357 -10.17 2.20 -9.66
N ARG A 358 -10.77 1.95 -10.82
CA ARG A 358 -10.11 1.53 -12.06
C ARG A 358 -9.74 2.75 -12.90
N VAL A 359 -8.54 2.75 -13.45
CA VAL A 359 -8.11 3.70 -14.49
C VAL A 359 -8.82 3.35 -15.80
N VAL A 360 -9.48 4.32 -16.42
CA VAL A 360 -10.11 4.15 -17.74
C VAL A 360 -9.08 4.43 -18.84
N ASP A 361 -8.60 5.68 -18.91
CA ASP A 361 -7.50 6.13 -19.77
C ASP A 361 -7.02 7.55 -19.36
N VAL A 362 -6.00 8.04 -20.08
CA VAL A 362 -5.82 9.47 -20.33
C VAL A 362 -6.00 9.73 -21.82
N SER A 363 -7.06 10.45 -22.17
CA SER A 363 -7.37 10.85 -23.54
C SER A 363 -6.97 12.32 -23.79
N ALA A 364 -6.71 12.67 -25.05
CA ALA A 364 -6.53 14.07 -25.45
C ALA A 364 -7.86 14.57 -26.04
N LEU A 365 -8.26 15.79 -25.65
CA LEU A 365 -9.50 16.43 -26.09
C LEU A 365 -9.22 17.67 -26.95
N PHE A 366 -10.17 18.05 -27.80
CA PHE A 366 -10.11 19.31 -28.56
C PHE A 366 -10.41 20.53 -27.68
N ASN A 367 -11.25 20.36 -26.67
CA ASN A 367 -11.61 21.36 -25.67
C ASN A 367 -12.15 20.64 -24.41
N HIS A 368 -12.39 21.39 -23.34
CA HIS A 368 -12.92 20.89 -22.05
C HIS A 368 -14.41 21.26 -21.85
N THR A 369 -15.20 21.36 -22.93
CA THR A 369 -16.65 21.62 -22.78
C THR A 369 -17.38 20.37 -22.28
N ILE A 370 -18.43 20.59 -21.48
CA ILE A 370 -19.27 19.55 -20.87
C ILE A 370 -19.74 18.53 -21.91
N LEU A 371 -20.34 18.99 -23.02
CA LEU A 371 -20.80 18.12 -24.11
C LEU A 371 -19.67 17.29 -24.76
N THR A 372 -18.46 17.85 -24.86
CA THR A 372 -17.29 17.12 -25.38
C THR A 372 -16.80 16.05 -24.40
N GLN A 373 -16.93 16.30 -23.10
CA GLN A 373 -16.60 15.34 -22.04
C GLN A 373 -17.66 14.23 -21.93
N LEU A 374 -18.96 14.56 -21.95
CA LEU A 374 -20.07 13.59 -21.98
C LEU A 374 -19.97 12.68 -23.20
N GLY A 375 -19.84 13.27 -24.40
CA GLY A 375 -19.64 12.54 -25.64
C GLY A 375 -18.29 11.80 -25.74
N SER A 376 -17.41 11.90 -24.74
CA SER A 376 -16.22 11.03 -24.58
C SER A 376 -16.52 9.80 -23.73
N TRP A 377 -17.46 9.90 -22.77
CA TRP A 377 -17.96 8.78 -21.96
C TRP A 377 -18.90 7.89 -22.77
N GLU A 378 -19.78 8.46 -23.61
CA GLU A 378 -20.61 7.68 -24.55
C GLU A 378 -19.75 6.86 -25.54
N LYS A 379 -18.75 7.51 -26.15
CA LYS A 379 -17.80 6.83 -27.06
C LYS A 379 -16.88 5.82 -26.37
N LEU A 380 -16.76 5.87 -25.03
CA LEU A 380 -16.10 4.81 -24.26
C LEU A 380 -17.02 3.60 -24.16
N ASP A 381 -18.29 3.80 -23.80
CA ASP A 381 -19.32 2.78 -23.66
C ASP A 381 -19.49 1.96 -24.96
N GLU A 382 -19.63 2.66 -26.09
CA GLU A 382 -19.58 2.08 -27.45
C GLU A 382 -18.30 1.27 -27.71
N GLU A 383 -17.14 1.75 -27.25
CA GLU A 383 -15.87 1.06 -27.43
C GLU A 383 -15.76 -0.20 -26.57
N LEU A 384 -16.32 -0.18 -25.34
CA LEU A 384 -16.36 -1.31 -24.43
C LEU A 384 -17.20 -2.45 -25.04
N GLU A 385 -18.42 -2.17 -25.50
CA GLU A 385 -19.25 -3.17 -26.18
C GLU A 385 -18.53 -3.74 -27.41
N ARG A 386 -18.03 -2.86 -28.29
CA ARG A 386 -17.36 -3.24 -29.55
C ARG A 386 -16.05 -4.02 -29.33
N ILE A 387 -15.48 -4.01 -28.13
CA ILE A 387 -14.32 -4.83 -27.73
C ILE A 387 -14.78 -6.15 -27.08
N LEU A 388 -15.86 -6.14 -26.31
CA LEU A 388 -16.33 -7.31 -25.56
C LEU A 388 -17.16 -8.28 -26.40
N ARG A 389 -18.11 -7.78 -27.21
CA ARG A 389 -19.13 -8.57 -27.93
C ARG A 389 -18.55 -9.82 -28.65
N PRO A 390 -17.39 -9.79 -29.34
CA PRO A 390 -16.85 -10.97 -30.04
C PRO A 390 -16.25 -12.07 -29.14
N ILE A 391 -16.07 -11.83 -27.83
CA ILE A 391 -15.56 -12.81 -26.86
C ILE A 391 -16.50 -13.00 -25.65
N ALA A 392 -17.59 -12.24 -25.58
CA ALA A 392 -18.55 -12.18 -24.47
C ALA A 392 -19.04 -13.58 -24.03
N ALA A 393 -19.44 -14.43 -24.98
CA ALA A 393 -19.88 -15.79 -24.71
C ALA A 393 -18.75 -16.73 -24.21
N GLU A 394 -17.49 -16.52 -24.60
CA GLU A 394 -16.35 -17.35 -24.16
C GLU A 394 -15.91 -17.00 -22.71
N ILE A 395 -16.13 -15.76 -22.28
CA ILE A 395 -15.84 -15.30 -20.90
C ILE A 395 -17.07 -15.35 -19.96
N GLY A 396 -18.25 -15.71 -20.48
CA GLY A 396 -19.49 -15.85 -19.72
C GLY A 396 -20.07 -14.53 -19.21
N VAL A 397 -20.20 -13.53 -20.09
CA VAL A 397 -20.80 -12.22 -19.77
C VAL A 397 -21.59 -11.65 -20.95
N GLU A 398 -22.51 -10.74 -20.70
CA GLU A 398 -23.16 -9.91 -21.72
C GLU A 398 -23.00 -8.42 -21.38
N TYR A 399 -22.73 -7.60 -22.40
CA TYR A 399 -22.62 -6.14 -22.30
C TYR A 399 -23.22 -5.53 -23.56
N CYS A 400 -24.05 -4.52 -23.40
CA CYS A 400 -24.50 -3.63 -24.48
C CYS A 400 -24.24 -2.16 -24.11
N SER A 401 -24.14 -1.31 -25.12
CA SER A 401 -24.10 0.14 -24.92
C SER A 401 -25.30 0.59 -24.05
N GLU A 402 -25.10 1.66 -23.28
CA GLU A 402 -25.93 2.11 -22.18
C GLU A 402 -25.84 1.30 -20.87
N ASP A 403 -25.20 0.12 -20.84
CA ASP A 403 -25.01 -0.61 -19.58
C ASP A 403 -24.21 0.17 -18.55
N LEU A 404 -23.25 1.00 -18.99
CA LEU A 404 -22.58 1.97 -18.14
C LEU A 404 -23.60 2.87 -17.43
N TRP A 405 -24.48 3.53 -18.19
CA TRP A 405 -25.46 4.47 -17.66
C TRP A 405 -26.49 3.79 -16.74
N ARG A 406 -26.88 2.53 -17.01
CA ARG A 406 -27.76 1.73 -16.13
C ARG A 406 -27.20 1.57 -14.71
N VAL A 407 -25.88 1.43 -14.54
CA VAL A 407 -25.23 1.19 -13.24
C VAL A 407 -24.60 2.42 -12.57
N VAL A 408 -24.41 3.54 -13.28
CA VAL A 408 -23.91 4.78 -12.64
C VAL A 408 -24.85 5.21 -11.51
N ARG A 409 -24.30 5.60 -10.36
CA ARG A 409 -25.02 6.18 -9.21
C ARG A 409 -24.41 7.49 -8.70
N GLY A 410 -23.38 8.01 -9.37
CA GLY A 410 -22.85 9.35 -9.06
C GLY A 410 -21.58 9.68 -9.82
N LYS A 411 -21.12 10.93 -9.63
CA LYS A 411 -19.90 11.47 -10.23
C LYS A 411 -19.09 12.25 -9.19
N MET A 412 -17.77 12.00 -9.15
CA MET A 412 -16.79 12.91 -8.56
C MET A 412 -16.30 13.93 -9.61
N ALA A 413 -16.17 15.17 -9.18
CA ALA A 413 -15.52 16.24 -9.90
C ALA A 413 -14.85 17.19 -8.90
N ASP A 414 -14.00 18.09 -9.40
CA ASP A 414 -13.62 19.26 -8.60
C ASP A 414 -14.80 20.24 -8.47
N HIS A 415 -14.74 21.15 -7.50
CA HIS A 415 -15.86 22.03 -7.15
C HIS A 415 -16.05 23.21 -8.13
N ALA A 416 -15.77 22.98 -9.42
CA ALA A 416 -15.89 23.94 -10.51
C ALA A 416 -17.24 23.79 -11.25
N ALA A 417 -17.68 24.86 -11.92
CA ALA A 417 -19.01 24.94 -12.53
C ALA A 417 -19.18 24.00 -13.74
N ASP A 418 -18.09 23.74 -14.48
CA ASP A 418 -18.01 22.75 -15.56
C ASP A 418 -18.06 21.31 -15.02
N GLY A 419 -17.28 21.02 -13.98
CA GLY A 419 -17.28 19.71 -13.30
C GLY A 419 -18.65 19.33 -12.73
N GLN A 420 -19.36 20.31 -12.14
CA GLN A 420 -20.76 20.13 -11.71
C GLN A 420 -21.76 20.07 -12.87
N GLY A 421 -21.51 20.79 -13.97
CA GLY A 421 -22.32 20.74 -15.18
C GLY A 421 -22.32 19.35 -15.82
N LEU A 422 -21.13 18.77 -16.01
CA LEU A 422 -20.98 17.38 -16.46
C LEU A 422 -21.59 16.37 -15.48
N GLY A 423 -21.65 16.69 -14.18
CA GLY A 423 -22.41 15.93 -13.20
C GLY A 423 -23.88 15.79 -13.59
N ARG A 424 -24.55 16.91 -13.87
CA ARG A 424 -25.98 16.95 -14.26
C ARG A 424 -26.23 16.28 -15.60
N GLU A 425 -25.36 16.49 -16.59
CA GLU A 425 -25.60 15.87 -17.91
C GLU A 425 -25.39 14.35 -17.90
N CYS A 426 -24.51 13.83 -17.04
CA CYS A 426 -24.43 12.38 -16.76
C CYS A 426 -25.68 11.84 -16.01
N GLU A 427 -26.33 12.67 -15.19
CA GLU A 427 -27.56 12.34 -14.47
C GLU A 427 -28.76 12.30 -15.43
N GLU A 428 -28.90 13.32 -16.29
CA GLU A 428 -29.91 13.40 -17.36
C GLU A 428 -29.75 12.26 -18.38
N LYS A 429 -28.51 11.97 -18.84
CA LYS A 429 -28.23 10.83 -19.72
C LYS A 429 -28.64 9.50 -19.10
N ARG A 430 -28.36 9.31 -17.80
CA ARG A 430 -28.78 8.13 -17.04
C ARG A 430 -30.31 8.06 -16.91
N MET A 431 -30.99 9.17 -16.64
CA MET A 431 -32.44 9.21 -16.51
C MET A 431 -33.15 8.93 -17.85
N MET A 432 -32.59 9.40 -18.97
CA MET A 432 -33.01 9.01 -20.31
C MET A 432 -32.95 7.48 -20.51
N VAL A 433 -31.84 6.84 -20.11
CA VAL A 433 -31.69 5.37 -20.22
C VAL A 433 -32.66 4.63 -19.29
N VAL A 434 -32.87 5.10 -18.06
CA VAL A 434 -33.87 4.54 -17.13
C VAL A 434 -35.28 4.59 -17.73
N LYS A 435 -35.70 5.74 -18.27
CA LYS A 435 -37.01 5.87 -18.90
C LYS A 435 -37.10 5.00 -20.15
N LYS A 436 -36.09 5.00 -21.02
CA LYS A 436 -36.02 4.11 -22.20
C LYS A 436 -36.21 2.63 -21.83
N ASP A 437 -35.50 2.13 -20.82
CA ASP A 437 -35.60 0.75 -20.37
C ASP A 437 -37.01 0.42 -19.83
N LEU A 438 -37.62 1.31 -19.03
CA LEU A 438 -38.99 1.16 -18.55
C LEU A 438 -40.01 1.14 -19.70
N GLY A 439 -39.87 2.04 -20.67
CA GLY A 439 -40.74 2.11 -21.84
C GLY A 439 -40.62 0.90 -22.77
N LEU A 440 -39.41 0.37 -22.97
CA LEU A 440 -39.20 -0.89 -23.68
C LEU A 440 -39.86 -2.07 -22.97
N ALA A 441 -39.86 -2.09 -21.63
CA ALA A 441 -40.55 -3.10 -20.83
C ALA A 441 -42.09 -2.95 -20.79
N VAL A 442 -42.62 -1.78 -21.20
CA VAL A 442 -44.05 -1.56 -21.49
C VAL A 442 -44.37 -2.02 -22.92
N LEU A 443 -43.57 -1.61 -23.91
CA LEU A 443 -43.71 -1.99 -25.32
C LEU A 443 -43.69 -3.51 -25.50
N SER A 444 -42.83 -4.24 -24.78
CA SER A 444 -42.77 -5.71 -24.81
C SER A 444 -44.00 -6.43 -24.23
N ARG A 445 -45.08 -5.70 -23.93
CA ARG A 445 -46.38 -6.21 -23.44
C ARG A 445 -47.57 -5.73 -24.29
N ILE A 446 -47.31 -4.85 -25.26
CA ILE A 446 -48.29 -4.29 -26.19
C ILE A 446 -48.16 -5.07 -27.52
N SER A 447 -49.21 -5.14 -28.33
CA SER A 447 -49.13 -5.79 -29.65
C SER A 447 -48.36 -4.90 -30.64
N ASP A 448 -47.67 -5.50 -31.62
CA ASP A 448 -46.97 -4.72 -32.66
C ASP A 448 -47.96 -3.82 -33.44
N GLU A 449 -49.20 -4.29 -33.64
CA GLU A 449 -50.30 -3.53 -34.27
C GLU A 449 -50.70 -2.27 -33.46
N ASP A 450 -50.80 -2.39 -32.14
CA ASP A 450 -51.04 -1.25 -31.25
C ASP A 450 -49.83 -0.30 -31.21
N VAL A 451 -48.60 -0.82 -31.27
CA VAL A 451 -47.37 0.00 -31.33
C VAL A 451 -47.31 0.81 -32.62
N GLU A 452 -47.58 0.20 -33.78
CA GLU A 452 -47.67 0.90 -35.06
C GLU A 452 -48.74 2.00 -35.02
N LYS A 453 -49.91 1.71 -34.44
CA LYS A 453 -50.98 2.69 -34.24
C LYS A 453 -50.56 3.85 -33.33
N MET A 454 -49.92 3.59 -32.18
CA MET A 454 -49.41 4.62 -31.28
C MET A 454 -48.31 5.49 -31.91
N ILE A 455 -47.60 4.97 -32.93
CA ILE A 455 -46.66 5.74 -33.75
C ILE A 455 -47.41 6.55 -34.82
N ALA A 456 -48.44 5.99 -35.46
CA ALA A 456 -49.24 6.65 -36.49
C ALA A 456 -50.02 7.86 -35.94
N ASP A 457 -50.62 7.72 -34.75
CA ASP A 457 -51.43 8.74 -34.06
C ASP A 457 -50.64 10.00 -33.62
N ARG A 458 -49.31 10.04 -33.84
CA ARG A 458 -48.38 11.10 -33.35
C ARG A 458 -47.69 11.94 -34.46
N ARG A 459 -48.30 12.09 -35.64
CA ARG A 459 -47.70 12.71 -36.86
C ARG A 459 -48.08 14.19 -37.08
N PRO A 460 -47.35 14.97 -37.93
CA PRO A 460 -46.41 14.58 -39.00
C PRO A 460 -44.93 14.99 -38.80
N LEU A 461 -44.11 14.74 -39.83
CA LEU A 461 -42.64 14.81 -39.81
C LEU A 461 -42.06 16.24 -39.95
N PRO A 462 -40.83 16.48 -39.47
CA PRO A 462 -39.88 17.38 -40.14
C PRO A 462 -39.52 16.80 -41.52
N ALA A 463 -39.53 17.62 -42.57
CA ALA A 463 -39.38 17.16 -43.96
C ALA A 463 -38.00 16.54 -44.31
N ASP A 464 -37.03 16.63 -43.40
CA ASP A 464 -35.61 16.37 -43.67
C ASP A 464 -35.16 14.93 -43.34
N PHE A 465 -35.97 14.16 -42.59
CA PHE A 465 -35.62 12.81 -42.13
C PHE A 465 -36.02 11.73 -43.14
N THR A 466 -35.14 11.45 -44.11
CA THR A 466 -35.38 10.50 -45.20
C THR A 466 -34.96 9.05 -44.95
N ILE A 467 -34.25 8.76 -43.84
CA ILE A 467 -33.85 7.40 -43.42
C ILE A 467 -33.93 7.30 -41.88
N GLY A 468 -34.39 6.17 -41.35
CA GLY A 468 -34.36 5.86 -39.91
C GLY A 468 -35.52 6.40 -39.07
N TRP A 469 -36.60 6.90 -39.70
CA TRP A 469 -37.76 7.46 -38.96
C TRP A 469 -38.39 6.46 -37.98
N GLU A 470 -38.52 5.19 -38.35
CA GLU A 470 -39.15 4.16 -37.52
C GLU A 470 -38.40 3.95 -36.21
N GLU A 471 -37.07 3.78 -36.25
CA GLU A 471 -36.22 3.65 -35.06
C GLU A 471 -36.33 4.89 -34.14
N VAL A 472 -36.36 6.09 -34.74
CA VAL A 472 -36.50 7.36 -34.00
C VAL A 472 -37.89 7.50 -33.38
N ALA A 473 -38.96 7.06 -34.06
CA ALA A 473 -40.31 7.07 -33.54
C ALA A 473 -40.48 6.05 -32.40
N HIS A 474 -39.92 4.85 -32.56
CA HIS A 474 -39.92 3.80 -31.54
C HIS A 474 -39.16 4.25 -30.28
N LEU A 475 -38.01 4.94 -30.44
CA LEU A 475 -37.25 5.50 -29.32
C LEU A 475 -38.02 6.61 -28.58
N HIS A 476 -38.69 7.52 -29.30
CA HIS A 476 -39.55 8.54 -28.65
C HIS A 476 -40.76 7.90 -27.94
N LEU A 477 -41.41 6.91 -28.56
CA LEU A 477 -42.51 6.18 -27.94
C LEU A 477 -42.06 5.49 -26.64
N ALA A 478 -40.91 4.82 -26.65
CA ALA A 478 -40.31 4.24 -25.45
C ALA A 478 -39.98 5.30 -24.39
N LEU A 479 -39.40 6.45 -24.76
CA LEU A 479 -39.10 7.53 -23.80
C LEU A 479 -40.36 8.14 -23.18
N HIS A 480 -41.48 8.23 -23.93
CA HIS A 480 -42.77 8.68 -23.41
C HIS A 480 -43.40 7.64 -22.47
N LEU A 481 -43.64 6.41 -22.94
CA LEU A 481 -44.19 5.32 -22.11
C LEU A 481 -43.35 5.05 -20.87
N GLY A 482 -42.04 5.23 -20.99
CA GLY A 482 -41.07 5.13 -19.91
C GLY A 482 -41.08 6.29 -18.91
N ALA A 483 -41.55 7.48 -19.31
CA ALA A 483 -41.85 8.57 -18.38
C ALA A 483 -43.14 8.26 -17.60
N ASP A 484 -44.20 7.88 -18.31
CA ASP A 484 -45.49 7.51 -17.71
C ASP A 484 -45.33 6.35 -16.71
N ALA A 485 -44.57 5.31 -17.09
CA ALA A 485 -44.25 4.17 -16.23
C ALA A 485 -43.32 4.53 -15.05
N PHE A 486 -42.45 5.54 -15.21
CA PHE A 486 -41.57 6.03 -14.14
C PHE A 486 -42.34 6.83 -13.08
N ASP A 487 -43.26 7.69 -13.51
CA ASP A 487 -44.11 8.47 -12.60
C ASP A 487 -45.17 7.58 -11.90
N GLY A 488 -45.46 6.40 -12.43
CA GLY A 488 -46.26 5.34 -11.80
C GLY A 488 -45.52 4.38 -10.85
N LEU A 489 -44.21 4.56 -10.61
CA LEU A 489 -43.44 3.73 -9.67
C LEU A 489 -43.80 4.02 -8.20
N SER A 490 -43.55 3.05 -7.31
CA SER A 490 -43.58 3.32 -5.85
C SER A 490 -42.51 4.35 -5.46
N PRO A 491 -42.70 5.13 -4.37
CA PRO A 491 -41.69 6.08 -3.89
C PRO A 491 -40.31 5.44 -3.65
N GLU A 492 -40.28 4.20 -3.18
CA GLU A 492 -39.05 3.44 -2.89
C GLU A 492 -38.31 2.99 -4.17
N GLU A 493 -39.04 2.55 -5.20
CA GLU A 493 -38.46 2.22 -6.50
C GLU A 493 -38.00 3.49 -7.23
N ARG A 494 -38.84 4.52 -7.22
CA ARG A 494 -38.53 5.84 -7.75
C ARG A 494 -37.26 6.42 -7.13
N LYS A 495 -37.11 6.38 -5.79
CA LYS A 495 -35.88 6.80 -5.08
C LYS A 495 -34.64 6.03 -5.56
N GLN A 496 -34.74 4.72 -5.80
CA GLN A 496 -33.61 3.92 -6.32
C GLN A 496 -33.23 4.32 -7.77
N HIS A 497 -34.21 4.73 -8.58
CA HIS A 497 -33.98 5.27 -9.91
C HIS A 497 -33.53 6.74 -9.91
N GLU A 498 -33.92 7.55 -8.93
CA GLU A 498 -33.46 8.94 -8.73
C GLU A 498 -32.11 9.03 -7.99
N LEU A 499 -31.56 7.92 -7.48
CA LEU A 499 -30.28 7.90 -6.78
C LEU A 499 -29.09 8.23 -7.71
N PHE A 500 -28.68 9.49 -7.70
CA PHE A 500 -27.46 10.00 -8.31
C PHE A 500 -26.82 11.09 -7.45
N ILE A 501 -25.52 11.00 -7.15
CA ILE A 501 -24.80 11.99 -6.32
C ILE A 501 -23.72 12.73 -7.12
N ILE A 502 -23.81 14.06 -7.19
CA ILE A 502 -22.74 14.95 -7.70
C ILE A 502 -21.85 15.39 -6.52
N ALA A 503 -20.73 14.70 -6.35
CA ALA A 503 -19.72 14.95 -5.33
C ALA A 503 -18.66 15.96 -5.78
N GLY A 504 -18.21 16.81 -4.85
CA GLY A 504 -17.13 17.76 -5.06
C GLY A 504 -15.89 17.40 -4.22
N CYS A 505 -14.71 17.33 -4.84
CA CYS A 505 -13.45 16.93 -4.20
C CYS A 505 -13.19 17.64 -2.86
N GLY A 506 -13.04 16.86 -1.78
CA GLY A 506 -12.84 17.41 -0.44
C GLY A 506 -11.48 18.13 -0.27
N SER A 507 -10.45 17.73 -1.02
CA SER A 507 -9.17 18.46 -1.01
C SER A 507 -9.29 19.85 -1.66
N HIS A 508 -10.14 19.99 -2.68
CA HIS A 508 -10.50 21.29 -3.25
C HIS A 508 -11.33 22.15 -2.28
N LYS A 509 -12.22 21.55 -1.48
CA LYS A 509 -12.92 22.28 -0.40
C LYS A 509 -11.94 22.90 0.60
N VAL A 510 -10.95 22.13 1.08
CA VAL A 510 -9.90 22.65 1.97
C VAL A 510 -9.12 23.79 1.31
N MET A 511 -8.70 23.66 0.05
CA MET A 511 -7.95 24.72 -0.64
C MET A 511 -8.75 26.01 -0.84
N ASN A 512 -10.06 25.89 -1.08
CA ASN A 512 -10.94 27.05 -1.20
C ASN A 512 -11.17 27.73 0.16
N ALA A 513 -11.16 26.96 1.26
CA ALA A 513 -11.14 27.50 2.62
C ALA A 513 -9.78 28.13 2.98
N ASP A 514 -8.65 27.55 2.57
CA ASP A 514 -7.30 28.14 2.69
C ASP A 514 -7.24 29.51 2.00
N SER A 515 -7.80 29.63 0.79
CA SER A 515 -7.92 30.90 0.06
C SER A 515 -8.83 31.88 0.82
N SER A 516 -10.03 31.43 1.20
CA SER A 516 -11.00 32.28 1.91
C SER A 516 -10.47 32.78 3.26
N PHE A 517 -9.63 32.00 3.95
CA PHE A 517 -8.89 32.44 5.12
C PHE A 517 -7.94 33.61 4.79
N CYS A 518 -7.11 33.44 3.76
CA CYS A 518 -6.15 34.47 3.34
C CYS A 518 -6.86 35.75 2.86
N ASP A 519 -7.93 35.60 2.08
CA ASP A 519 -8.78 36.70 1.63
C ASP A 519 -9.48 37.38 2.82
N GLY A 520 -9.65 36.71 3.97
CA GLY A 520 -10.28 37.26 5.17
C GLY A 520 -9.31 38.06 6.03
N MET A 521 -8.04 37.63 6.08
CA MET A 521 -6.97 38.48 6.62
C MET A 521 -6.83 39.77 5.82
N SER A 522 -6.86 39.69 4.48
CA SER A 522 -6.72 40.85 3.60
C SER A 522 -7.85 41.86 3.81
N ASP A 523 -9.12 41.41 3.82
CA ASP A 523 -10.27 42.26 4.14
C ASP A 523 -10.18 42.87 5.55
N GLY A 524 -9.53 42.18 6.49
CA GLY A 524 -9.37 42.62 7.88
C GLY A 524 -8.68 43.97 8.03
N TYR A 525 -7.80 44.36 7.09
CA TYR A 525 -7.15 45.67 7.07
C TYR A 525 -8.06 46.83 6.64
N ASP A 526 -9.19 46.54 5.99
CA ASP A 526 -10.21 47.51 5.55
C ASP A 526 -11.51 47.42 6.38
N SER A 527 -11.47 46.66 7.48
CA SER A 527 -12.57 46.51 8.42
C SER A 527 -12.87 47.84 9.16
N PRO A 528 -14.15 48.24 9.34
CA PRO A 528 -14.52 49.50 10.00
C PRO A 528 -14.30 49.50 11.53
N VAL A 529 -13.60 48.51 12.08
CA VAL A 529 -13.21 48.46 13.49
C VAL A 529 -12.14 49.52 13.74
N VAL A 530 -12.50 50.57 14.48
CA VAL A 530 -11.56 51.64 14.85
C VAL A 530 -10.58 51.12 15.89
N PHE A 531 -9.35 50.84 15.45
CA PHE A 531 -8.22 50.53 16.34
C PHE A 531 -7.64 51.83 16.94
N VAL A 532 -7.12 51.73 18.17
CA VAL A 532 -6.44 52.85 18.87
C VAL A 532 -5.22 53.35 18.10
N PHE A 533 -4.64 52.51 17.25
CA PHE A 533 -3.60 52.86 16.29
C PHE A 533 -4.00 52.34 14.91
N ALA A 534 -3.77 53.13 13.84
CA ALA A 534 -4.01 52.67 12.48
C ALA A 534 -3.13 51.45 12.17
N MET A 535 -3.74 50.34 11.74
CA MET A 535 -3.00 49.13 11.38
C MET A 535 -2.21 49.38 10.08
N PRO A 536 -0.87 49.26 10.07
CA PRO A 536 -0.10 49.35 8.84
C PRO A 536 -0.45 48.17 7.92
N LYS A 537 -0.80 48.45 6.68
CA LYS A 537 -0.97 47.41 5.65
C LYS A 537 0.39 46.80 5.28
N PRO A 538 0.45 45.54 4.83
CA PRO A 538 1.71 44.91 4.45
C PRO A 538 2.41 45.65 3.31
N CYS A 539 3.74 45.57 3.29
CA CYS A 539 4.56 46.28 2.31
C CYS A 539 4.25 45.85 0.86
N LEU A 540 4.29 46.81 -0.06
CA LEU A 540 3.97 46.59 -1.47
C LEU A 540 5.10 45.83 -2.17
N LEU A 541 4.78 44.76 -2.91
CA LEU A 541 5.74 43.88 -3.57
C LEU A 541 5.59 43.94 -5.12
N PRO A 542 5.89 45.09 -5.75
CA PRO A 542 5.71 45.34 -7.18
C PRO A 542 6.62 44.45 -8.03
N ASN A 543 6.21 44.16 -9.27
CA ASN A 543 7.14 43.61 -10.27
C ASN A 543 8.12 44.71 -10.73
N ALA A 544 9.17 44.36 -11.47
CA ALA A 544 10.22 45.32 -11.84
C ALA A 544 9.73 46.50 -12.70
N ALA A 545 8.76 46.29 -13.61
CA ALA A 545 8.15 47.35 -14.40
C ALA A 545 7.24 48.25 -13.55
N ASN A 546 6.42 47.66 -12.68
CA ASN A 546 5.59 48.43 -11.74
C ASN A 546 6.44 49.21 -10.73
N ARG A 547 7.62 48.69 -10.32
CA ARG A 547 8.56 49.45 -9.49
C ARG A 547 9.14 50.63 -10.28
N ALA A 548 9.66 50.41 -11.49
CA ALA A 548 10.13 51.52 -12.33
C ALA A 548 9.05 52.59 -12.58
N ALA A 549 7.79 52.21 -12.76
CA ALA A 549 6.66 53.12 -12.91
C ALA A 549 6.24 53.84 -11.62
N ILE A 550 6.60 53.31 -10.44
CA ILE A 550 6.40 53.98 -9.14
C ILE A 550 7.58 54.93 -8.85
N ASP A 551 8.80 54.51 -9.17
CA ASP A 551 10.04 55.23 -8.86
C ASP A 551 10.32 56.41 -9.83
N ALA A 552 9.74 56.39 -11.05
CA ALA A 552 10.02 57.38 -12.10
C ALA A 552 8.83 58.29 -12.51
N ASP A 553 7.62 58.02 -12.03
CA ASP A 553 6.46 58.91 -12.23
C ASP A 553 6.45 60.02 -11.15
N VAL A 554 5.78 61.14 -11.42
CA VAL A 554 5.58 62.19 -10.42
C VAL A 554 4.74 61.61 -9.26
N PRO A 555 5.00 61.93 -7.98
CA PRO A 555 4.21 61.42 -6.86
C PRO A 555 2.69 61.66 -7.04
N GLY A 556 1.94 60.58 -7.28
CA GLY A 556 0.50 60.63 -7.56
C GLY A 556 0.13 60.75 -9.05
N GLY A 557 1.07 60.58 -9.97
CA GLY A 557 0.81 60.42 -11.41
C GLY A 557 0.02 59.14 -11.73
N SER A 558 -0.48 59.05 -12.97
CA SER A 558 -1.37 57.96 -13.38
C SER A 558 -0.66 56.61 -13.53
N ALA A 559 0.62 56.60 -13.90
CA ALA A 559 1.38 55.36 -14.05
C ALA A 559 1.72 54.76 -12.68
N ALA A 560 2.18 55.57 -11.72
CA ALA A 560 2.37 55.16 -10.33
C ALA A 560 1.06 54.68 -9.69
N LYS A 561 -0.05 55.41 -9.85
CA LYS A 561 -1.36 55.01 -9.31
C LYS A 561 -1.83 53.65 -9.84
N GLN A 562 -1.70 53.40 -11.15
CA GLN A 562 -2.02 52.10 -11.73
C GLN A 562 -1.04 51.01 -11.26
N ALA A 563 0.27 51.31 -11.26
CA ALA A 563 1.31 50.36 -10.86
C ALA A 563 1.18 49.93 -9.39
N ILE A 564 0.72 50.83 -8.51
CA ILE A 564 0.35 50.54 -7.11
C ILE A 564 -0.89 49.64 -7.05
N ALA A 565 -1.98 50.00 -7.75
CA ALA A 565 -3.23 49.25 -7.74
C ALA A 565 -3.12 47.82 -8.31
N GLU A 566 -2.21 47.59 -9.25
CA GLU A 566 -1.89 46.26 -9.80
C GLU A 566 -0.90 45.46 -8.94
N SER A 567 -0.19 46.11 -8.02
CA SER A 567 0.81 45.47 -7.18
C SER A 567 0.18 44.80 -5.97
N LYS A 568 0.73 43.64 -5.58
CA LYS A 568 0.24 42.85 -4.43
C LYS A 568 1.22 42.95 -3.26
N HIS A 569 0.71 42.73 -2.06
CA HIS A 569 1.43 42.77 -0.78
C HIS A 569 1.18 41.48 0.02
N GLY A 570 1.78 41.38 1.22
CA GLY A 570 1.43 40.37 2.22
C GLY A 570 2.07 38.98 2.07
N GLY A 571 1.78 38.11 3.04
CA GLY A 571 2.34 36.77 3.21
C GLY A 571 2.06 35.84 2.04
N VAL A 572 0.87 35.92 1.45
CA VAL A 572 0.53 35.13 0.24
C VAL A 572 1.42 35.50 -0.94
N LYS A 573 1.59 36.81 -1.22
CA LYS A 573 2.46 37.30 -2.28
C LYS A 573 3.92 36.96 -2.01
N PHE A 574 4.37 37.12 -0.76
CA PHE A 574 5.70 36.75 -0.30
C PHE A 574 5.99 35.25 -0.53
N CYS A 575 5.12 34.34 -0.09
CA CYS A 575 5.27 32.89 -0.29
C CYS A 575 5.27 32.50 -1.78
N GLY A 576 4.57 33.25 -2.62
CA GLY A 576 4.64 33.13 -4.08
C GLY A 576 5.99 33.56 -4.66
N LEU A 577 6.56 34.67 -4.20
CA LEU A 577 7.87 35.17 -4.64
C LEU A 577 9.02 34.28 -4.14
N LEU A 578 9.06 33.93 -2.85
CA LEU A 578 10.08 33.06 -2.28
C LEU A 578 10.04 31.66 -2.91
N GLY A 579 8.85 31.10 -3.15
CA GLY A 579 8.73 29.84 -3.88
C GLY A 579 9.07 29.94 -5.37
N ALA A 580 9.00 31.12 -5.99
CA ALA A 580 9.54 31.34 -7.34
C ALA A 580 11.08 31.43 -7.36
N LEU A 581 11.73 31.82 -6.26
CA LEU A 581 13.18 31.72 -6.09
C LEU A 581 13.63 30.28 -5.79
N CYS A 582 13.04 29.66 -4.76
CA CYS A 582 13.46 28.34 -4.26
C CYS A 582 12.88 27.15 -5.06
N ASN A 583 11.83 27.36 -5.88
CA ASN A 583 11.31 26.39 -6.85
C ASN A 583 11.04 27.07 -8.20
N ASN A 584 12.05 27.76 -8.74
CA ASN A 584 11.98 28.33 -10.09
C ASN A 584 11.72 27.22 -11.13
N LYS A 585 10.95 27.54 -12.18
CA LYS A 585 10.68 26.64 -13.32
C LYS A 585 11.87 26.54 -14.27
N ASP A 586 12.71 27.57 -14.29
CA ASP A 586 14.02 27.59 -14.93
C ASP A 586 15.07 27.08 -13.91
N ASP A 587 15.76 25.99 -14.25
CA ASP A 587 16.75 25.35 -13.39
C ASP A 587 18.10 26.09 -13.35
N LYS A 588 18.30 27.08 -14.23
CA LYS A 588 19.48 27.97 -14.23
C LYS A 588 19.27 29.26 -13.45
N ARG A 589 18.02 29.63 -13.11
CA ARG A 589 17.66 30.92 -12.47
C ARG A 589 17.15 30.82 -11.04
N GLY A 590 17.02 29.62 -10.49
CA GLY A 590 16.55 29.42 -9.11
C GLY A 590 17.66 29.10 -8.12
N TYR A 591 17.27 28.99 -6.85
CA TYR A 591 18.15 28.53 -5.78
C TYR A 591 17.87 27.08 -5.37
N GLN A 592 17.25 26.26 -6.23
CA GLN A 592 16.50 25.05 -5.84
C GLN A 592 17.23 24.09 -4.90
N ASP A 593 18.46 23.70 -5.25
CA ASP A 593 19.23 22.74 -4.47
C ASP A 593 20.12 23.43 -3.42
N PHE A 594 20.51 24.69 -3.66
CA PHE A 594 21.22 25.53 -2.70
C PHE A 594 20.36 25.88 -1.47
N HIS A 595 19.08 26.20 -1.67
CA HIS A 595 18.08 26.37 -0.61
C HIS A 595 17.98 25.11 0.24
N ARG A 596 17.77 23.95 -0.40
CA ARG A 596 17.65 22.67 0.30
C ARG A 596 18.86 22.39 1.17
N TRP A 597 20.08 22.46 0.62
CA TRP A 597 21.31 22.16 1.37
C TRP A 597 21.61 23.19 2.47
N PHE A 598 21.35 24.48 2.24
CA PHE A 598 21.52 25.51 3.27
C PHE A 598 20.58 25.26 4.47
N PHE A 599 19.29 25.02 4.20
CA PHE A 599 18.32 24.78 5.28
C PHE A 599 18.44 23.39 5.92
N GLU A 600 18.94 22.38 5.21
CA GLU A 600 19.31 21.08 5.78
C GLU A 600 20.41 21.22 6.85
N LEU A 601 21.46 22.01 6.58
CA LEU A 601 22.51 22.31 7.57
C LEU A 601 21.96 23.11 8.75
N ILE A 602 21.22 24.20 8.50
CA ILE A 602 20.64 25.05 9.56
C ILE A 602 19.71 24.26 10.50
N LYS A 603 18.93 23.30 9.98
CA LYS A 603 18.04 22.44 10.79
C LYS A 603 18.80 21.39 11.57
N PHE A 604 19.89 20.85 11.01
CA PHE A 604 20.81 19.99 11.75
C PHE A 604 21.50 20.74 12.89
N GLU A 605 22.01 21.95 12.64
CA GLU A 605 22.65 22.81 13.64
C GLU A 605 21.72 23.24 14.78
N LYS A 606 20.46 23.60 14.48
CA LYS A 606 19.48 24.07 15.49
C LYS A 606 18.75 22.96 16.24
N TRP A 607 18.40 21.87 15.56
CA TRP A 607 17.43 20.88 16.05
C TRP A 607 17.93 19.44 15.96
N GLY A 608 19.13 19.19 15.42
CA GLY A 608 19.63 17.84 15.09
C GLY A 608 18.92 17.20 13.89
N GLU A 609 18.07 17.95 13.17
CA GLU A 609 17.20 17.43 12.12
C GLU A 609 17.89 17.42 10.75
N CYS A 610 18.42 16.26 10.35
CA CYS A 610 18.94 16.03 9.00
C CYS A 610 17.80 15.84 7.97
N THR A 611 17.08 16.93 7.64
CA THR A 611 15.86 16.90 6.80
C THR A 611 16.04 17.64 5.46
N SER A 612 16.58 16.94 4.46
CA SER A 612 16.75 17.43 3.08
C SER A 612 15.41 17.61 2.33
N VAL A 613 14.66 18.66 2.63
CA VAL A 613 13.33 18.93 2.06
C VAL A 613 13.38 20.18 1.16
N LYS A 614 12.81 20.09 -0.06
CA LYS A 614 12.65 21.28 -0.93
C LYS A 614 11.59 22.21 -0.36
N PHE A 615 11.76 23.52 -0.55
CA PHE A 615 10.76 24.54 -0.20
C PHE A 615 9.35 24.16 -0.71
N PRO A 616 8.25 24.54 -0.03
CA PRO A 616 6.90 24.26 -0.50
C PRO A 616 6.59 24.78 -1.93
N GLY A 617 5.86 23.97 -2.69
CA GLY A 617 5.70 24.13 -4.14
C GLY A 617 4.65 25.18 -4.57
N THR A 618 4.73 26.41 -4.07
CA THR A 618 3.77 27.49 -4.38
C THR A 618 3.69 27.82 -5.88
N SER A 619 4.81 27.69 -6.60
CA SER A 619 4.91 27.84 -8.07
C SER A 619 4.24 26.71 -8.88
N HIS A 620 3.65 25.72 -8.19
CA HIS A 620 2.96 24.56 -8.78
C HIS A 620 1.51 24.39 -8.29
N ILE A 621 1.00 25.33 -7.47
CA ILE A 621 -0.37 25.32 -6.91
C ILE A 621 -0.75 23.95 -6.32
N ARG A 622 0.15 23.40 -5.48
CA ARG A 622 -0.22 22.22 -4.67
C ARG A 622 -1.13 22.67 -3.52
N TYR A 623 -2.09 21.82 -3.15
CA TYR A 623 -2.85 21.92 -1.91
C TYR A 623 -1.99 22.41 -0.74
N GLN A 624 -2.48 23.40 0.01
CA GLN A 624 -1.88 23.92 1.24
C GLN A 624 -0.47 24.54 1.10
N SER A 625 0.09 24.62 -0.11
CA SER A 625 1.52 24.96 -0.32
C SER A 625 1.91 26.37 0.13
N TYR A 626 0.99 27.34 0.10
CA TYR A 626 1.23 28.70 0.58
C TYR A 626 1.24 28.78 2.11
N LEU A 627 0.38 28.00 2.78
CA LEU A 627 0.38 27.92 4.24
C LEU A 627 1.59 27.15 4.76
N LEU A 628 1.95 26.03 4.10
CA LEU A 628 3.20 25.30 4.36
C LEU A 628 4.45 26.18 4.16
N ALA A 629 4.44 27.08 3.17
CA ALA A 629 5.52 28.05 3.00
C ALA A 629 5.60 29.03 4.18
N ALA A 630 4.46 29.45 4.74
CA ALA A 630 4.42 30.28 5.94
C ALA A 630 4.94 29.52 7.18
N VAL A 631 4.53 28.26 7.39
CA VAL A 631 5.06 27.37 8.45
C VAL A 631 6.58 27.24 8.34
N GLU A 632 7.10 27.01 7.14
CA GLU A 632 8.54 26.82 6.92
C GLU A 632 9.36 28.12 7.16
N VAL A 633 8.81 29.29 6.83
CA VAL A 633 9.50 30.58 7.00
C VAL A 633 9.42 31.10 8.43
N ILE A 634 8.27 31.01 9.10
CA ILE A 634 8.06 31.63 10.43
C ILE A 634 9.00 31.06 11.50
N LYS A 635 9.51 29.84 11.31
CA LYS A 635 10.54 29.19 12.15
C LYS A 635 11.93 29.83 12.05
N LEU A 636 12.28 30.36 10.88
CA LEU A 636 13.65 30.75 10.51
C LEU A 636 13.77 32.12 9.80
N PRO A 637 13.08 33.23 10.20
CA PRO A 637 13.21 34.52 9.51
C PRO A 637 14.64 35.12 9.49
N PRO A 638 15.48 35.00 10.55
CA PRO A 638 16.89 35.42 10.47
C PRO A 638 17.67 34.64 9.41
N GLU A 639 17.45 33.33 9.30
CA GLU A 639 18.20 32.48 8.39
C GLU A 639 17.73 32.60 6.94
N TYR A 640 16.45 32.92 6.71
CA TYR A 640 15.96 33.34 5.39
C TYR A 640 16.55 34.69 4.93
N ARG A 641 16.84 35.63 5.84
CA ARG A 641 17.59 36.86 5.52
C ARG A 641 19.05 36.55 5.19
N ARG A 642 19.75 35.81 6.05
CA ARG A 642 21.14 35.32 5.83
C ARG A 642 21.29 34.53 4.53
N PHE A 643 20.29 33.72 4.16
CA PHE A 643 20.24 32.98 2.90
C PHE A 643 20.19 33.90 1.68
N LEU A 644 19.38 34.96 1.72
CA LEU A 644 19.27 35.94 0.63
C LEU A 644 20.50 36.85 0.51
N GLU A 645 21.12 37.20 1.64
CA GLU A 645 22.41 37.90 1.69
C GLU A 645 23.51 37.04 1.04
N LEU A 646 23.65 35.78 1.44
CA LEU A 646 24.60 34.85 0.81
C LEU A 646 24.26 34.57 -0.67
N ALA A 647 22.98 34.60 -1.06
CA ALA A 647 22.55 34.45 -2.45
C ALA A 647 22.86 35.70 -3.30
N ARG A 648 22.86 36.90 -2.71
CA ARG A 648 23.33 38.15 -3.32
C ARG A 648 24.85 38.11 -3.50
N ASP A 649 25.59 37.79 -2.44
CA ASP A 649 27.06 37.92 -2.39
C ASP A 649 27.79 36.89 -3.26
N ARG A 650 27.12 35.80 -3.65
CA ARG A 650 27.67 34.75 -4.52
C ARG A 650 27.45 34.99 -6.03
N LYS A 651 27.13 36.23 -6.42
CA LYS A 651 26.90 36.65 -7.82
C LYS A 651 28.09 37.45 -8.36
N GLY A 652 28.25 37.50 -9.68
CA GLY A 652 29.23 38.38 -10.34
C GLY A 652 28.93 39.87 -10.18
N ASP A 653 27.67 40.22 -9.92
CA ASP A 653 27.23 41.55 -9.48
C ASP A 653 26.48 41.36 -8.14
N PRO A 654 27.01 41.85 -7.01
CA PRO A 654 26.47 41.60 -5.66
C PRO A 654 25.23 42.47 -5.34
N ARG A 655 24.32 42.63 -6.31
CA ARG A 655 23.04 43.34 -6.16
C ARG A 655 21.87 42.36 -6.08
N MET A 656 20.89 42.70 -5.24
CA MET A 656 19.65 41.94 -5.16
C MET A 656 18.81 42.18 -6.43
N THR A 657 18.21 41.12 -6.96
CA THR A 657 17.16 41.27 -7.98
C THR A 657 15.89 41.85 -7.35
N ASN A 658 15.01 42.47 -8.14
CA ASN A 658 13.74 43.03 -7.63
C ASN A 658 12.90 42.00 -6.84
N ILE A 659 12.95 40.72 -7.23
CA ILE A 659 12.26 39.64 -6.51
C ILE A 659 12.93 39.30 -5.17
N GLU A 660 14.27 39.28 -5.10
CA GLU A 660 14.97 39.12 -3.81
C GLU A 660 14.75 40.31 -2.89
N HIS A 661 14.83 41.53 -3.41
CA HIS A 661 14.58 42.75 -2.63
C HIS A 661 13.15 42.73 -2.07
N ASN A 662 12.14 42.38 -2.86
CA ASN A 662 10.77 42.25 -2.35
C ASN A 662 10.68 41.22 -1.21
N VAL A 663 11.28 40.04 -1.38
CA VAL A 663 11.29 38.97 -0.36
C VAL A 663 12.07 39.43 0.90
N TYR A 664 13.17 40.16 0.75
CA TYR A 664 13.97 40.68 1.85
C TYR A 664 13.25 41.81 2.61
N THR A 665 12.58 42.73 1.90
CA THR A 665 11.73 43.76 2.53
C THR A 665 10.59 43.12 3.33
N ALA A 666 9.90 42.16 2.73
CA ALA A 666 8.80 41.43 3.36
C ALA A 666 9.22 40.63 4.62
N LEU A 667 10.45 40.09 4.66
CA LEU A 667 11.02 39.44 5.86
C LEU A 667 11.29 40.39 7.03
N ASN A 668 11.23 41.70 6.80
CA ASN A 668 11.42 42.75 7.81
C ASN A 668 10.14 43.58 8.05
N ASP A 669 9.02 43.23 7.42
CA ASP A 669 7.72 43.91 7.55
C ASP A 669 6.83 43.21 8.60
N PRO A 670 6.52 43.83 9.74
CA PRO A 670 5.68 43.24 10.79
C PRO A 670 4.27 42.83 10.30
N ALA A 671 3.69 43.53 9.33
CA ALA A 671 2.37 43.20 8.81
C ALA A 671 2.42 41.93 7.94
N THR A 672 3.43 41.78 7.08
CA THR A 672 3.69 40.51 6.38
C THR A 672 4.02 39.37 7.34
N ILE A 673 4.83 39.60 8.38
CA ILE A 673 5.11 38.58 9.41
C ILE A 673 3.82 38.19 10.17
N THR A 674 2.90 39.13 10.40
CA THR A 674 1.58 38.85 10.99
C THR A 674 0.76 37.91 10.12
N GLU A 675 0.62 38.20 8.82
CA GLU A 675 -0.07 37.30 7.89
C GLU A 675 0.58 35.90 7.85
N LEU A 676 1.91 35.81 7.85
CA LEU A 676 2.61 34.52 7.86
C LEU A 676 2.36 33.73 9.15
N ALA A 677 2.35 34.38 10.32
CA ALA A 677 2.00 33.74 11.58
C ALA A 677 0.54 33.23 11.56
N CYS A 678 -0.40 34.02 11.04
CA CYS A 678 -1.80 33.62 10.90
C CYS A 678 -2.00 32.46 9.90
N MET A 679 -1.33 32.49 8.73
CA MET A 679 -1.35 31.40 7.74
C MET A 679 -0.76 30.10 8.29
N ALA A 680 0.38 30.20 8.97
CA ALA A 680 1.06 29.05 9.57
C ALA A 680 0.22 28.44 10.71
N LEU A 681 -0.44 29.28 11.52
CA LEU A 681 -1.36 28.80 12.55
C LEU A 681 -2.59 28.13 11.93
N TYR A 682 -3.27 28.75 10.96
CA TYR A 682 -4.46 28.16 10.30
C TYR A 682 -4.18 26.81 9.65
N TYR A 683 -2.97 26.62 9.08
CA TYR A 683 -2.52 25.32 8.61
C TYR A 683 -2.62 24.24 9.69
N MET A 684 -2.08 24.52 10.88
CA MET A 684 -2.03 23.57 11.99
C MET A 684 -3.37 23.42 12.72
N LEU A 685 -4.17 24.49 12.82
CA LEU A 685 -5.49 24.44 13.48
C LEU A 685 -6.50 23.62 12.67
N ILE A 686 -6.62 23.90 11.37
CA ILE A 686 -7.75 23.45 10.52
C ILE A 686 -7.25 22.69 9.29
N SER A 687 -6.41 23.31 8.46
CA SER A 687 -6.20 22.83 7.09
C SER A 687 -5.58 21.43 7.06
N ALA A 688 -4.48 21.21 7.81
CA ALA A 688 -3.78 19.95 7.87
C ALA A 688 -4.62 18.81 8.49
N PRO A 689 -5.24 18.96 9.69
CA PRO A 689 -6.12 17.93 10.24
C PRO A 689 -7.37 17.66 9.38
N ALA A 690 -8.00 18.68 8.79
CA ALA A 690 -9.13 18.49 7.87
C ALA A 690 -8.71 17.69 6.63
N MET A 691 -7.60 18.06 5.99
CA MET A 691 -7.04 17.35 4.85
C MET A 691 -6.66 15.90 5.19
N ARG A 692 -6.15 15.65 6.41
CA ARG A 692 -5.83 14.32 6.96
C ARG A 692 -7.09 13.46 7.10
N ALA A 693 -8.14 14.00 7.70
CA ALA A 693 -9.42 13.31 7.88
C ALA A 693 -10.11 13.01 6.54
N ILE A 694 -10.28 14.00 5.67
CA ILE A 694 -10.91 13.88 4.34
C ILE A 694 -10.19 12.86 3.47
N ARG A 695 -8.84 12.86 3.44
CA ARG A 695 -8.10 11.86 2.67
C ARG A 695 -8.28 10.46 3.25
N GLY A 696 -8.45 10.31 4.57
CA GLY A 696 -8.84 9.05 5.24
C GLY A 696 -7.87 7.88 5.04
N ARG A 697 -6.65 8.12 4.56
CA ARG A 697 -5.77 7.08 4.02
C ARG A 697 -5.11 6.27 5.14
N GLY A 698 -5.67 5.09 5.43
CA GLY A 698 -4.96 4.05 6.18
C GLY A 698 -3.56 3.82 5.57
N ARG A 699 -2.55 3.59 6.42
CA ARG A 699 -1.15 3.46 5.99
C ARG A 699 -1.04 2.45 4.85
N ARG A 700 -0.19 2.78 3.87
CA ARG A 700 0.13 1.85 2.79
C ARG A 700 1.06 0.76 3.33
N GLY A 701 0.68 -0.50 3.16
CA GLY A 701 1.51 -1.66 3.51
C GLY A 701 2.69 -1.82 2.56
N SER A 702 3.63 -2.71 2.92
CA SER A 702 4.75 -3.12 2.06
C SER A 702 4.31 -3.92 0.82
N ASP A 703 3.07 -4.40 0.81
CA ASP A 703 2.34 -5.01 -0.32
C ASP A 703 1.67 -3.96 -1.23
N GLY A 704 1.71 -2.67 -0.88
CA GLY A 704 1.05 -1.59 -1.62
C GLY A 704 -0.44 -1.43 -1.35
N GLN A 705 -1.07 -2.30 -0.54
CA GLN A 705 -2.46 -2.15 -0.11
C GLN A 705 -2.57 -1.07 0.99
N ARG A 706 -3.80 -0.64 1.35
CA ARG A 706 -4.04 0.34 2.44
C ARG A 706 -4.73 -0.36 3.60
N THR A 707 -4.35 -0.03 4.85
CA THR A 707 -4.94 -0.65 6.06
C THR A 707 -6.38 -0.22 6.36
N LYS A 708 -6.95 0.71 5.59
CA LYS A 708 -8.36 1.11 5.62
C LYS A 708 -8.83 1.37 4.17
N PRO A 709 -10.13 1.17 3.85
CA PRO A 709 -10.72 1.70 2.62
C PRO A 709 -10.63 3.24 2.58
N ARG A 710 -10.90 3.87 1.42
CA ARG A 710 -11.01 5.34 1.36
C ARG A 710 -12.32 5.78 2.04
N LEU A 711 -12.34 7.02 2.52
CA LEU A 711 -13.56 7.68 2.96
C LEU A 711 -14.52 7.82 1.77
N ASN A 712 -15.78 7.46 1.97
CA ASN A 712 -16.86 7.70 1.01
C ASN A 712 -17.34 9.15 1.13
N TYR A 713 -17.69 9.79 0.01
CA TYR A 713 -18.17 11.17 0.00
C TYR A 713 -19.44 11.35 0.85
N ALA A 714 -20.36 10.38 0.83
CA ALA A 714 -21.58 10.40 1.65
C ALA A 714 -21.30 10.36 3.16
N ASP A 715 -20.15 9.82 3.58
CA ASP A 715 -19.76 9.68 4.99
C ASP A 715 -18.88 10.86 5.47
N CYS A 716 -18.74 11.92 4.67
CA CYS A 716 -17.96 13.10 5.00
C CYS A 716 -18.69 14.11 5.91
N GLY A 717 -20.03 14.04 6.05
CA GLY A 717 -20.83 15.00 6.82
C GLY A 717 -20.26 15.30 8.21
N PRO A 718 -20.14 14.28 9.11
CA PRO A 718 -19.62 14.47 10.46
C PRO A 718 -18.20 15.04 10.55
N ILE A 719 -17.38 14.89 9.50
CA ILE A 719 -16.05 15.50 9.43
C ILE A 719 -16.15 17.01 9.15
N TYR A 720 -17.12 17.44 8.34
CA TYR A 720 -17.35 18.86 8.10
C TYR A 720 -18.11 19.53 9.25
N ASP A 721 -19.00 18.82 9.93
CA ASP A 721 -19.70 19.32 11.13
C ASP A 721 -18.70 19.63 12.25
N GLU A 722 -17.76 18.72 12.54
CA GLU A 722 -16.65 18.94 13.47
C GLU A 722 -15.75 20.12 13.04
N ILE A 723 -15.51 20.30 11.73
CA ILE A 723 -14.76 21.47 11.20
C ILE A 723 -15.49 22.78 11.52
N LEU A 724 -16.82 22.84 11.35
CA LEU A 724 -17.61 24.03 11.67
C LEU A 724 -17.66 24.29 13.18
N MET A 725 -17.93 23.26 13.99
CA MET A 725 -17.94 23.36 15.46
C MET A 725 -16.59 23.81 16.01
N HIS A 726 -15.48 23.28 15.48
CA HIS A 726 -14.13 23.66 15.90
C HIS A 726 -13.76 25.07 15.42
N LEU A 727 -14.18 25.48 14.22
CA LEU A 727 -14.02 26.86 13.74
C LEU A 727 -14.73 27.86 14.66
N ASP A 728 -16.01 27.62 14.97
CA ASP A 728 -16.79 28.48 15.88
C ASP A 728 -16.18 28.49 17.30
N HIS A 729 -15.65 27.34 17.77
CA HIS A 729 -14.89 27.26 19.03
C HIS A 729 -13.63 28.13 19.03
N VAL A 730 -12.76 28.03 18.01
CA VAL A 730 -11.50 28.81 17.97
C VAL A 730 -11.71 30.29 17.65
N ILE A 731 -12.81 30.65 16.98
CA ILE A 731 -13.23 32.05 16.79
C ILE A 731 -13.63 32.65 18.14
N TYR A 732 -14.54 32.01 18.88
CA TYR A 732 -15.02 32.50 20.16
C TYR A 732 -13.89 32.60 21.21
N ASN A 733 -12.99 31.61 21.23
CA ASN A 733 -11.91 31.51 22.20
C ASN A 733 -10.56 32.07 21.69
N ALA A 734 -10.53 32.85 20.60
CA ALA A 734 -9.28 33.29 19.96
C ALA A 734 -8.31 34.03 20.91
N THR A 735 -8.84 34.85 21.83
CA THR A 735 -8.02 35.56 22.84
C THR A 735 -7.41 34.59 23.85
N THR A 736 -8.22 33.69 24.41
CA THR A 736 -7.83 32.78 25.49
C THR A 736 -6.93 31.67 24.99
N LEU A 737 -7.14 31.16 23.76
CA LEU A 737 -6.31 30.12 23.14
C LEU A 737 -4.97 30.66 22.64
N PHE A 738 -4.98 31.73 21.84
CA PHE A 738 -3.81 32.15 21.04
C PHE A 738 -3.04 33.34 21.60
N CYS A 739 -3.70 34.24 22.33
CA CYS A 739 -3.10 35.49 22.84
C CYS A 739 -2.64 35.37 24.30
N SER A 740 -2.34 34.15 24.77
CA SER A 740 -2.06 33.84 26.18
C SER A 740 -0.81 32.95 26.35
N PRO A 741 -0.07 33.04 27.46
CA PRO A 741 1.15 32.25 27.67
C PRO A 741 0.96 30.74 27.54
N GLY A 742 1.94 30.07 26.93
CA GLY A 742 1.96 28.61 26.78
C GLY A 742 1.27 28.05 25.53
N LEU A 743 0.97 28.87 24.51
CA LEU A 743 0.38 28.42 23.23
C LEU A 743 1.01 27.13 22.67
N ALA A 744 2.34 27.02 22.69
CA ALA A 744 3.09 25.87 22.19
C ALA A 744 2.76 24.51 22.86
N THR A 745 2.14 24.49 24.06
CA THR A 745 1.72 23.23 24.72
C THR A 745 0.25 22.88 24.50
N ARG A 746 -0.55 23.78 23.93
CA ARG A 746 -2.02 23.70 23.87
C ARG A 746 -2.59 22.98 22.64
N GLY A 747 -1.79 22.21 21.90
CA GLY A 747 -2.21 21.57 20.64
C GLY A 747 -3.56 20.86 20.75
N LYS A 748 -3.75 20.05 21.81
CA LYS A 748 -5.01 19.32 22.09
C LYS A 748 -6.27 20.17 22.24
N GLN A 749 -6.15 21.48 22.49
CA GLN A 749 -7.25 22.42 22.63
C GLN A 749 -7.45 23.29 21.38
N CYS A 750 -6.43 23.37 20.52
CA CYS A 750 -6.38 24.30 19.39
C CYS A 750 -6.52 23.59 18.04
N VAL A 751 -5.98 22.39 17.92
CA VAL A 751 -5.96 21.58 16.68
C VAL A 751 -7.26 20.78 16.58
N LEU A 752 -7.89 20.82 15.41
CA LEU A 752 -9.08 20.03 15.08
C LEU A 752 -8.84 18.53 15.39
N PHE A 753 -9.86 17.85 15.93
CA PHE A 753 -9.77 16.49 16.48
C PHE A 753 -8.84 16.31 17.71
N GLY A 754 -8.35 17.39 18.32
CA GLY A 754 -7.56 17.34 19.56
C GLY A 754 -6.15 16.76 19.40
N ASP A 755 -5.58 16.84 18.19
CA ASP A 755 -4.27 16.29 17.85
C ASP A 755 -3.11 17.15 18.42
N LYS A 756 -1.86 16.75 18.18
CA LYS A 756 -0.69 17.63 18.45
C LYS A 756 -0.52 18.68 17.35
N TRP A 757 0.23 19.75 17.64
CA TRP A 757 0.73 20.67 16.62
C TRP A 757 1.52 19.92 15.54
N GLU A 758 1.28 20.25 14.26
CA GLU A 758 1.93 19.59 13.12
C GLU A 758 3.43 19.94 13.00
N ASP A 759 3.83 21.12 13.47
CA ASP A 759 5.22 21.58 13.52
C ASP A 759 5.45 22.34 14.83
N GLN A 760 6.20 21.71 15.75
CA GLN A 760 6.44 22.24 17.10
C GLN A 760 7.32 23.51 17.07
N HIS A 761 8.33 23.54 16.19
CA HIS A 761 9.20 24.71 16.04
C HIS A 761 8.42 25.91 15.49
N ALA A 762 7.46 25.67 14.59
CA ALA A 762 6.63 26.73 14.03
C ALA A 762 5.71 27.36 15.08
N ILE A 763 5.04 26.56 15.92
CA ILE A 763 4.17 27.12 16.97
C ILE A 763 4.97 27.83 18.08
N GLU A 764 6.19 27.36 18.37
CA GLU A 764 7.09 28.04 19.31
C GLU A 764 7.57 29.40 18.78
N ALA A 765 7.96 29.47 17.50
CA ALA A 765 8.29 30.74 16.86
C ALA A 765 7.09 31.70 16.81
N ILE A 766 5.89 31.20 16.45
CA ILE A 766 4.63 31.97 16.47
C ILE A 766 4.35 32.52 17.89
N ALA A 767 4.47 31.69 18.93
CA ALA A 767 4.25 32.09 20.31
C ALA A 767 5.24 33.16 20.80
N GLN A 768 6.47 33.18 20.26
CA GLN A 768 7.48 34.21 20.56
C GLN A 768 7.18 35.53 19.84
N VAL A 769 6.64 35.53 18.62
CA VAL A 769 6.36 36.77 17.87
C VAL A 769 5.01 37.41 18.18
N ILE A 770 3.97 36.65 18.55
CA ILE A 770 2.62 37.20 18.82
C ILE A 770 2.61 38.48 19.70
N PRO A 771 3.40 38.58 20.80
CA PRO A 771 3.46 39.78 21.63
C PRO A 771 3.90 41.08 20.92
N SER A 772 4.59 41.00 19.78
CA SER A 772 5.01 42.18 18.98
C SER A 772 4.11 42.46 17.76
N LEU A 773 3.04 41.68 17.56
CA LEU A 773 2.17 41.72 16.38
C LEU A 773 0.74 42.18 16.76
N PRO A 774 0.50 43.49 16.98
CA PRO A 774 -0.76 43.99 17.55
C PRO A 774 -2.01 43.66 16.71
N ALA A 775 -1.87 43.50 15.39
CA ALA A 775 -2.97 43.14 14.49
C ALA A 775 -3.32 41.64 14.50
N PHE A 776 -2.45 40.77 15.05
CA PHE A 776 -2.53 39.31 14.91
C PHE A 776 -3.91 38.73 15.26
N ARG A 777 -4.45 39.09 16.43
CA ARG A 777 -5.75 38.59 16.90
C ARG A 777 -6.88 38.92 15.93
N HIS A 778 -6.90 40.14 15.40
CA HIS A 778 -7.96 40.60 14.50
C HIS A 778 -7.87 39.88 13.15
N LEU A 779 -6.69 39.90 12.51
CA LEU A 779 -6.50 39.29 11.20
C LEU A 779 -6.75 37.77 11.23
N LEU A 780 -6.33 37.08 12.30
CA LEU A 780 -6.66 35.68 12.53
C LEU A 780 -8.17 35.44 12.60
N VAL A 781 -8.91 36.25 13.38
CA VAL A 781 -10.37 36.12 13.52
C VAL A 781 -11.11 36.43 12.21
N GLN A 782 -10.72 37.47 11.47
CA GLN A 782 -11.33 37.79 10.17
C GLN A 782 -11.08 36.68 9.14
N GLY A 783 -9.88 36.11 9.11
CA GLY A 783 -9.56 34.93 8.31
C GLY A 783 -10.41 33.71 8.71
N LEU A 784 -10.51 33.40 10.00
CA LEU A 784 -11.31 32.29 10.50
C LEU A 784 -12.81 32.44 10.17
N LEU A 785 -13.38 33.64 10.32
CA LEU A 785 -14.78 33.93 9.97
C LEU A 785 -15.06 33.69 8.48
N LYS A 786 -14.21 34.20 7.59
CA LYS A 786 -14.39 34.03 6.13
C LYS A 786 -14.13 32.57 5.70
N ALA A 787 -13.22 31.85 6.37
CA ALA A 787 -13.04 30.41 6.18
C ALA A 787 -14.26 29.61 6.66
N ARG A 788 -14.87 29.96 7.79
CA ARG A 788 -16.09 29.34 8.33
C ARG A 788 -17.29 29.56 7.40
N SER A 789 -17.46 30.76 6.86
CA SER A 789 -18.44 31.05 5.79
C SER A 789 -18.13 30.33 4.46
N CYS A 790 -16.89 29.90 4.22
CA CYS A 790 -16.57 29.02 3.08
C CYS A 790 -16.96 27.57 3.33
N TRP A 791 -16.71 27.04 4.53
CA TRP A 791 -17.10 25.68 4.91
C TRP A 791 -18.62 25.48 4.95
N ASP A 792 -19.36 26.47 5.46
CA ASP A 792 -20.83 26.50 5.53
C ASP A 792 -21.48 26.27 4.14
N ARG A 793 -20.94 26.90 3.09
CA ARG A 793 -21.34 26.70 1.69
C ARG A 793 -20.93 25.35 1.10
N PHE A 794 -20.03 24.61 1.75
CA PHE A 794 -19.62 23.26 1.35
C PHE A 794 -20.33 22.15 2.14
N THR A 795 -21.01 22.49 3.24
CA THR A 795 -21.82 21.59 4.07
C THR A 795 -23.31 21.64 3.77
N GLU A 796 -23.80 22.65 3.04
CA GLU A 796 -25.21 22.78 2.63
C GLU A 796 -25.83 21.45 2.16
N LYS A 797 -25.14 20.68 1.29
CA LYS A 797 -25.60 19.37 0.78
C LYS A 797 -25.69 18.24 1.83
N PHE A 798 -25.10 18.43 3.01
CA PHE A 798 -25.03 17.48 4.11
C PHE A 798 -25.98 17.84 5.27
N ALA A 799 -26.74 18.94 5.16
CA ALA A 799 -27.73 19.31 6.17
C ALA A 799 -28.77 18.20 6.38
N GLY A 800 -29.23 18.05 7.63
CA GLY A 800 -30.15 16.98 8.03
C GLY A 800 -31.44 16.96 7.21
N GLY A 801 -31.91 15.75 6.86
CA GLY A 801 -33.08 15.53 6.02
C GLY A 801 -32.85 15.69 4.51
N LEU A 802 -31.66 16.12 4.05
CA LEU A 802 -31.33 16.12 2.63
C LEU A 802 -30.93 14.72 2.12
N GLN A 803 -30.86 14.58 0.79
CA GLN A 803 -30.62 13.30 0.10
C GLN A 803 -29.42 12.51 0.65
N LEU A 804 -28.31 13.16 1.00
CA LEU A 804 -27.10 12.51 1.53
C LEU A 804 -27.26 11.98 2.96
N ASP A 805 -27.97 12.72 3.81
CA ASP A 805 -28.29 12.31 5.17
C ASP A 805 -29.25 11.10 5.14
N ALA A 806 -30.34 11.23 4.38
CA ALA A 806 -31.37 10.23 4.13
C ALA A 806 -30.92 9.02 3.25
N MET A 807 -29.61 8.83 3.03
CA MET A 807 -29.07 7.61 2.41
C MET A 807 -28.95 6.48 3.43
N THR A 808 -29.68 5.39 3.20
CA THR A 808 -29.47 4.11 3.90
C THR A 808 -28.07 3.54 3.64
N SER A 809 -27.58 2.67 4.52
CA SER A 809 -26.27 2.02 4.37
C SER A 809 -26.10 1.27 3.03
N SER A 810 -27.17 0.72 2.48
CA SER A 810 -27.20 0.11 1.15
C SER A 810 -27.04 1.14 0.03
N GLU A 811 -27.74 2.27 0.09
CA GLU A 811 -27.60 3.35 -0.90
C GLU A 811 -26.19 3.96 -0.86
N ARG A 812 -25.61 4.11 0.35
CA ARG A 812 -24.21 4.56 0.54
C ARG A 812 -23.19 3.60 -0.08
N LEU A 813 -23.47 2.30 -0.07
CA LEU A 813 -22.64 1.26 -0.72
C LEU A 813 -22.77 1.28 -2.25
N LEU A 814 -23.99 1.49 -2.77
CA LEU A 814 -24.26 1.61 -4.21
C LEU A 814 -23.66 2.89 -4.81
N CYS A 815 -23.66 3.99 -4.05
CA CYS A 815 -23.02 5.25 -4.42
C CYS A 815 -21.74 5.50 -3.62
N TYR A 816 -20.81 4.54 -3.67
CA TYR A 816 -19.48 4.74 -3.10
C TYR A 816 -18.64 5.65 -4.03
N ILE A 817 -18.39 6.88 -3.57
CA ILE A 817 -17.53 7.86 -4.24
C ILE A 817 -16.33 8.13 -3.33
N PRO A 818 -15.07 7.94 -3.77
CA PRO A 818 -13.91 8.40 -3.01
C PRO A 818 -14.01 9.91 -2.70
N ALA A 819 -13.80 10.33 -1.45
CA ALA A 819 -13.90 11.74 -1.04
C ALA A 819 -12.88 12.72 -1.69
N GLU A 820 -11.95 12.21 -2.50
CA GLU A 820 -10.81 12.93 -3.07
C GLU A 820 -10.55 12.55 -4.54
N ASN A 821 -10.05 13.51 -5.31
CA ASN A 821 -9.76 13.40 -6.75
C ASN A 821 -8.27 13.15 -7.05
N ASP A 822 -7.45 12.84 -6.02
CA ASP A 822 -5.98 12.73 -6.15
C ASP A 822 -5.59 11.68 -7.23
N ASP A 823 -6.42 10.68 -7.52
CA ASP A 823 -6.13 9.64 -8.52
C ASP A 823 -6.06 10.23 -9.94
N ASN A 824 -6.99 11.13 -10.30
CA ASN A 824 -6.96 11.82 -11.59
C ASN A 824 -5.78 12.78 -11.69
N GLU A 825 -5.59 13.63 -10.67
CA GLU A 825 -4.43 14.54 -10.58
C GLU A 825 -3.10 13.77 -10.67
N SER A 826 -3.01 12.62 -9.99
CA SER A 826 -1.86 11.72 -10.01
C SER A 826 -1.65 11.14 -11.41
N LEU A 827 -2.71 10.73 -12.11
CA LEU A 827 -2.63 10.19 -13.46
C LEU A 827 -2.19 11.28 -14.47
N LEU A 828 -2.69 12.50 -14.35
CA LEU A 828 -2.25 13.67 -15.12
C LEU A 828 -0.81 14.09 -14.79
N GLY A 829 -0.39 13.95 -13.53
CA GLY A 829 1.00 14.10 -13.10
C GLY A 829 1.93 13.00 -13.62
N GLN A 830 1.43 11.77 -13.77
CA GLN A 830 2.17 10.63 -14.33
C GLN A 830 2.37 10.78 -15.85
N ILE A 831 1.33 11.10 -16.63
CA ILE A 831 1.50 11.35 -18.08
C ILE A 831 2.45 12.53 -18.34
N ARG A 832 2.40 13.60 -17.54
CA ARG A 832 3.32 14.75 -17.64
C ARG A 832 4.79 14.34 -17.45
N LYS A 833 5.07 13.38 -16.54
CA LYS A 833 6.42 12.78 -16.38
C LYS A 833 6.76 11.84 -17.54
N PHE A 834 5.81 11.00 -17.97
CA PHE A 834 6.00 10.04 -19.05
C PHE A 834 6.34 10.71 -20.38
N ILE A 835 5.63 11.78 -20.76
CA ILE A 835 5.91 12.58 -21.96
C ILE A 835 7.28 13.25 -21.87
N ARG A 836 7.69 13.77 -20.71
CA ARG A 836 9.05 14.34 -20.53
C ARG A 836 10.15 13.31 -20.79
N LEU A 837 9.95 12.05 -20.36
CA LEU A 837 10.89 10.96 -20.61
C LEU A 837 10.75 10.34 -22.00
N ASN A 838 9.60 10.51 -22.66
CA ASN A 838 9.28 9.94 -23.97
C ASN A 838 8.55 10.97 -24.86
N PRO A 839 9.23 12.03 -25.36
CA PRO A 839 8.55 13.13 -26.06
C PRO A 839 7.74 12.72 -27.30
N ASN A 840 8.11 11.59 -27.92
CA ASN A 840 7.45 11.01 -29.09
C ASN A 840 6.31 10.01 -28.75
N ALA A 841 5.95 9.84 -27.48
CA ALA A 841 4.89 8.91 -27.06
C ALA A 841 3.53 9.62 -26.93
N SER A 842 2.44 8.90 -27.23
CA SER A 842 1.08 9.44 -27.16
C SER A 842 0.42 9.20 -25.81
N ALA A 843 -0.62 9.97 -25.48
CA ALA A 843 -1.46 9.75 -24.30
C ALA A 843 -2.07 8.33 -24.25
N ARG A 844 -2.38 7.74 -25.40
CA ARG A 844 -2.78 6.33 -25.49
C ARG A 844 -1.62 5.36 -25.21
N THR A 845 -0.40 5.67 -25.64
CA THR A 845 0.80 4.86 -25.32
C THR A 845 1.14 4.90 -23.82
N PHE A 846 0.73 5.95 -23.11
CA PHE A 846 0.71 5.99 -21.65
C PHE A 846 -0.43 5.12 -21.09
N SER A 847 -1.67 5.38 -21.55
CA SER A 847 -2.89 4.68 -21.14
C SER A 847 -2.77 3.16 -21.24
N ASP A 848 -2.33 2.63 -22.38
CA ASP A 848 -2.21 1.19 -22.67
C ASP A 848 -1.31 0.43 -21.67
N GLY A 849 -0.42 1.13 -20.94
CA GLY A 849 0.40 0.54 -19.88
C GLY A 849 -0.11 0.82 -18.48
N VAL A 850 -0.53 2.06 -18.21
CA VAL A 850 -0.94 2.47 -16.86
C VAL A 850 -2.23 1.78 -16.43
N THR A 851 -3.18 1.54 -17.34
CA THR A 851 -4.39 0.78 -17.05
C THR A 851 -4.06 -0.67 -16.70
N TYR A 852 -3.27 -1.35 -17.54
CA TYR A 852 -2.83 -2.73 -17.28
C TYR A 852 -2.08 -2.88 -15.95
N ALA A 853 -1.29 -1.87 -15.58
CA ALA A 853 -0.48 -1.86 -14.36
C ALA A 853 -1.24 -1.47 -13.08
N GLN A 854 -2.33 -0.70 -13.18
CA GLN A 854 -3.07 -0.17 -12.01
C GLN A 854 -4.46 -0.81 -11.81
N ASN A 855 -4.99 -1.52 -12.81
CA ASN A 855 -6.29 -2.22 -12.74
C ASN A 855 -6.17 -3.71 -12.34
N ASP A 856 -5.01 -4.19 -11.90
CA ASP A 856 -4.75 -5.61 -11.61
C ASP A 856 -4.96 -6.55 -12.84
N THR A 857 -4.90 -5.99 -14.06
CA THR A 857 -5.33 -6.67 -15.30
C THR A 857 -4.53 -7.93 -15.64
N GLU A 858 -3.31 -8.10 -15.11
CA GLU A 858 -2.56 -9.35 -15.23
C GLU A 858 -3.29 -10.54 -14.61
N ALA A 859 -3.86 -10.37 -13.40
CA ALA A 859 -4.61 -11.41 -12.71
C ALA A 859 -5.94 -11.72 -13.42
N PHE A 860 -6.65 -10.68 -13.86
CA PHE A 860 -7.86 -10.83 -14.68
C PHE A 860 -7.58 -11.59 -15.99
N ALA A 861 -6.54 -11.19 -16.74
CA ALA A 861 -6.19 -11.78 -18.02
C ALA A 861 -5.74 -13.25 -17.89
N ARG A 862 -5.08 -13.63 -16.79
CA ARG A 862 -4.79 -15.04 -16.46
C ARG A 862 -6.06 -15.87 -16.29
N ARG A 863 -7.07 -15.31 -15.61
CA ARG A 863 -8.30 -16.01 -15.21
C ARG A 863 -9.32 -16.14 -16.35
N TYR A 864 -9.55 -15.08 -17.12
CA TYR A 864 -10.63 -15.02 -18.12
C TYR A 864 -10.14 -15.01 -19.57
N LEU A 865 -8.93 -14.49 -19.85
CA LEU A 865 -8.49 -14.22 -21.22
C LEU A 865 -7.42 -15.20 -21.72
N SER A 866 -7.07 -16.24 -20.96
CA SER A 866 -5.88 -17.06 -21.21
C SER A 866 -6.03 -18.10 -22.33
N THR A 867 -7.20 -18.21 -22.97
CA THR A 867 -7.44 -19.12 -24.11
C THR A 867 -6.74 -18.63 -25.38
N ASP A 868 -6.33 -19.56 -26.25
CA ASP A 868 -5.68 -19.21 -27.52
C ASP A 868 -6.62 -18.46 -28.48
N THR A 869 -7.94 -18.63 -28.36
CA THR A 869 -8.96 -17.92 -29.16
C THR A 869 -9.01 -16.44 -28.80
N ILE A 870 -9.27 -16.13 -27.52
CA ILE A 870 -9.30 -14.75 -27.00
C ILE A 870 -7.96 -14.06 -27.22
N GLN A 871 -6.84 -14.75 -26.97
CA GLN A 871 -5.53 -14.17 -27.23
C GLN A 871 -5.26 -13.88 -28.71
N GLN A 872 -5.73 -14.72 -29.64
CA GLN A 872 -5.66 -14.41 -31.07
C GLN A 872 -6.54 -13.22 -31.44
N TYR A 873 -7.76 -13.11 -30.89
CA TYR A 873 -8.64 -11.95 -31.08
C TYR A 873 -7.97 -10.65 -30.61
N ILE A 874 -7.46 -10.60 -29.38
CA ILE A 874 -6.82 -9.40 -28.81
C ILE A 874 -5.56 -9.02 -29.63
N MET A 875 -4.75 -10.01 -30.03
CA MET A 875 -3.59 -9.79 -30.89
C MET A 875 -3.96 -9.25 -32.29
N GLN A 876 -5.10 -9.67 -32.86
CA GLN A 876 -5.60 -9.13 -34.12
C GLN A 876 -6.16 -7.71 -33.94
N LEU A 877 -6.90 -7.46 -32.86
CA LEU A 877 -7.49 -6.16 -32.54
C LEU A 877 -6.39 -5.11 -32.32
N ALA A 878 -5.35 -5.42 -31.54
CA ALA A 878 -4.18 -4.56 -31.38
C ALA A 878 -3.50 -4.24 -32.72
N ARG A 879 -3.35 -5.22 -33.62
CA ARG A 879 -2.79 -4.99 -34.98
C ARG A 879 -3.69 -4.10 -35.83
N LYS A 880 -5.01 -4.28 -35.79
CA LYS A 880 -5.98 -3.44 -36.48
C LYS A 880 -5.91 -1.99 -35.96
N GLN A 881 -5.82 -1.79 -34.65
CA GLN A 881 -5.77 -0.45 -34.04
C GLN A 881 -4.41 0.24 -34.22
N ASP A 882 -3.29 -0.48 -34.20
CA ASP A 882 -1.95 -0.02 -34.62
C ASP A 882 -1.96 0.49 -36.08
N ALA A 883 -2.69 -0.20 -36.98
CA ALA A 883 -2.79 0.18 -38.39
C ALA A 883 -3.73 1.36 -38.69
N ARG A 884 -4.72 1.67 -37.83
CA ARG A 884 -5.72 2.72 -38.08
C ARG A 884 -5.16 4.15 -38.11
N GLY A 885 -3.98 4.37 -37.54
CA GLY A 885 -3.33 5.68 -37.52
C GLY A 885 -4.06 6.74 -36.69
N ASP A 886 -4.82 6.34 -35.66
CA ASP A 886 -5.73 7.21 -34.89
C ASP A 886 -5.07 8.52 -34.40
N ALA A 887 -3.82 8.44 -33.93
CA ALA A 887 -3.07 9.63 -33.48
C ALA A 887 -2.74 10.63 -34.61
N LYS A 888 -2.65 10.19 -35.87
CA LYS A 888 -2.51 11.10 -37.04
C LYS A 888 -3.85 11.75 -37.38
N LYS A 889 -4.97 11.02 -37.24
CA LYS A 889 -6.33 11.56 -37.44
C LYS A 889 -6.66 12.62 -36.38
N PHE A 890 -6.40 12.33 -35.11
CA PHE A 890 -6.62 13.28 -34.01
C PHE A 890 -5.82 14.58 -34.20
N ARG A 891 -4.53 14.50 -34.55
CA ARG A 891 -3.72 15.70 -34.83
C ARG A 891 -4.26 16.55 -35.97
N ARG A 892 -4.79 15.94 -37.03
CA ARG A 892 -5.46 16.67 -38.12
C ARG A 892 -6.71 17.40 -37.62
N ALA A 893 -7.63 16.68 -36.97
CA ALA A 893 -8.87 17.26 -36.46
C ALA A 893 -8.63 18.38 -35.42
N LEU A 894 -7.57 18.28 -34.61
CA LEU A 894 -7.17 19.32 -33.67
C LEU A 894 -6.70 20.60 -34.39
N LEU A 895 -5.90 20.47 -35.45
CA LEU A 895 -5.47 21.62 -36.26
C LEU A 895 -6.66 22.28 -36.98
N GLU A 896 -7.61 21.49 -37.48
CA GLU A 896 -8.86 21.97 -38.10
C GLU A 896 -9.75 22.71 -37.08
N HIS A 897 -9.83 22.22 -35.83
CA HIS A 897 -10.54 22.88 -34.73
C HIS A 897 -9.90 24.22 -34.35
N GLU A 898 -8.59 24.24 -34.13
CA GLU A 898 -7.88 25.47 -33.75
C GLU A 898 -7.86 26.51 -34.89
N ALA A 899 -7.82 26.09 -36.15
CA ALA A 899 -7.98 27.00 -37.30
C ALA A 899 -9.35 27.69 -37.30
N LYS A 900 -10.45 26.94 -37.12
CA LYS A 900 -11.81 27.49 -37.02
C LYS A 900 -11.96 28.45 -35.83
N LYS A 901 -11.37 28.11 -34.68
CA LYS A 901 -11.35 28.93 -33.45
C LYS A 901 -10.51 30.19 -33.59
N ALA A 902 -9.40 30.14 -34.32
CA ALA A 902 -8.59 31.31 -34.67
C ALA A 902 -9.35 32.24 -35.62
N GLN A 903 -10.03 31.70 -36.64
CA GLN A 903 -10.91 32.47 -37.52
C GLN A 903 -12.04 33.16 -36.74
N ALA A 904 -12.83 32.42 -35.97
CA ALA A 904 -13.92 33.00 -35.16
C ALA A 904 -13.43 34.03 -34.11
N THR A 905 -12.17 33.95 -33.68
CA THR A 905 -11.54 34.99 -32.84
C THR A 905 -11.19 36.24 -33.65
N ARG A 906 -10.62 36.09 -34.85
CA ARG A 906 -10.36 37.21 -35.78
C ARG A 906 -11.66 37.90 -36.20
N ASP A 907 -12.71 37.15 -36.50
CA ASP A 907 -14.03 37.69 -36.87
C ASP A 907 -14.63 38.52 -35.72
N LYS A 908 -14.51 38.03 -34.47
CA LYS A 908 -14.92 38.76 -33.27
C LYS A 908 -14.06 40.01 -33.01
N GLN A 909 -12.76 39.96 -33.29
CA GLN A 909 -11.87 41.13 -33.20
C GLN A 909 -12.22 42.18 -34.27
N LEU A 910 -12.43 41.76 -35.53
CA LEU A 910 -12.80 42.63 -36.64
C LEU A 910 -14.18 43.26 -36.42
N HIS A 911 -15.16 42.50 -35.94
CA HIS A 911 -16.46 43.02 -35.53
C HIS A 911 -16.33 44.03 -34.40
N ARG A 912 -15.57 43.73 -33.33
CA ARG A 912 -15.30 44.68 -32.24
C ARG A 912 -14.62 45.96 -32.73
N ALA A 913 -13.64 45.84 -33.62
CA ALA A 913 -12.95 46.98 -34.23
C ALA A 913 -13.88 47.81 -35.12
N THR A 914 -14.76 47.18 -35.90
CA THR A 914 -15.77 47.87 -36.72
C THR A 914 -16.82 48.57 -35.86
N VAL A 915 -17.26 47.96 -34.75
CA VAL A 915 -18.19 48.60 -33.81
C VAL A 915 -17.51 49.73 -33.03
N ALA A 916 -16.24 49.58 -32.63
CA ALA A 916 -15.47 50.64 -31.99
C ALA A 916 -15.22 51.81 -32.95
N ARG A 917 -14.86 51.53 -34.21
CA ARG A 917 -14.71 52.55 -35.25
C ARG A 917 -16.03 53.26 -35.51
N LYS A 918 -17.13 52.56 -35.81
CA LYS A 918 -18.46 53.17 -35.98
C LYS A 918 -18.91 54.03 -34.80
N LYS A 919 -18.54 53.68 -33.56
CA LYS A 919 -18.80 54.51 -32.38
C LYS A 919 -17.90 55.75 -32.33
N ARG A 920 -16.64 55.63 -32.73
CA ARG A 920 -15.72 56.77 -32.86
C ARG A 920 -16.17 57.71 -33.98
N ASP A 921 -16.42 57.17 -35.17
CA ASP A 921 -17.00 57.86 -36.34
C ASP A 921 -18.26 58.65 -35.94
N HIS A 922 -19.20 58.01 -35.22
CA HIS A 922 -20.41 58.67 -34.70
C HIS A 922 -20.07 59.81 -33.74
N ILE A 923 -19.19 59.59 -32.75
CA ILE A 923 -18.81 60.62 -31.78
C ILE A 923 -18.10 61.80 -32.47
N ASP A 924 -17.19 61.54 -33.41
CA ASP A 924 -16.48 62.59 -34.14
C ASP A 924 -17.44 63.44 -35.02
N THR A 925 -18.64 62.93 -35.37
CA THR A 925 -19.72 63.70 -36.03
C THR A 925 -20.68 64.44 -35.08
N ILE A 926 -20.55 64.28 -33.76
CA ILE A 926 -21.39 65.03 -32.80
C ILE A 926 -20.95 66.49 -32.75
N ILE A 927 -21.85 67.41 -33.13
CA ILE A 927 -21.69 68.83 -32.85
C ILE A 927 -21.87 69.05 -31.33
N PRO A 928 -20.88 69.58 -30.59
CA PRO A 928 -20.97 69.75 -29.15
C PRO A 928 -21.96 70.85 -28.77
N LEU A 929 -22.84 70.57 -27.82
CA LEU A 929 -23.84 71.52 -27.32
C LEU A 929 -23.24 72.35 -26.18
N LEU A 930 -22.77 73.56 -26.49
CA LEU A 930 -21.98 74.40 -25.57
C LEU A 930 -22.81 75.26 -24.60
N ASP A 931 -24.11 75.42 -24.87
CA ASP A 931 -25.05 76.15 -24.02
C ASP A 931 -25.66 75.22 -22.95
N LYS A 932 -25.74 75.73 -21.71
CA LYS A 932 -26.29 75.01 -20.55
C LYS A 932 -27.82 75.07 -20.53
N ASP A 933 -28.43 76.14 -21.01
CA ASP A 933 -29.89 76.29 -20.97
C ASP A 933 -30.54 75.37 -22.02
N ALA A 934 -29.89 75.20 -23.18
CA ALA A 934 -30.23 74.17 -24.17
C ALA A 934 -30.08 72.72 -23.65
N VAL A 935 -29.34 72.44 -22.57
CA VAL A 935 -29.33 71.11 -21.92
C VAL A 935 -30.62 70.85 -21.15
N ALA A 936 -31.23 71.90 -20.59
CA ALA A 936 -32.50 71.83 -19.85
C ALA A 936 -33.73 71.74 -20.76
N ALA A 937 -33.61 72.16 -22.02
CA ALA A 937 -34.69 72.18 -23.00
C ALA A 937 -35.33 70.79 -23.24
N ASP A 938 -36.65 70.77 -23.41
CA ASP A 938 -37.45 69.54 -23.34
C ASP A 938 -37.11 68.52 -24.45
N GLY A 939 -36.68 69.02 -25.62
CA GLY A 939 -36.24 68.22 -26.78
C GLY A 939 -34.94 67.41 -26.60
N MET A 940 -34.26 67.50 -25.44
CA MET A 940 -33.12 66.63 -25.12
C MET A 940 -33.56 65.24 -24.66
N THR A 941 -33.31 64.24 -25.50
CA THR A 941 -33.56 62.82 -25.20
C THR A 941 -32.39 62.19 -24.47
N LYS A 942 -32.64 61.09 -23.74
CA LYS A 942 -31.59 60.34 -23.02
C LYS A 942 -30.43 59.91 -23.94
N ALA A 943 -30.71 59.57 -25.19
CA ALA A 943 -29.70 59.23 -26.19
C ALA A 943 -28.80 60.44 -26.53
N LYS A 944 -29.38 61.60 -26.87
CA LYS A 944 -28.62 62.83 -27.16
C LYS A 944 -27.73 63.26 -25.99
N LEU A 945 -28.23 63.13 -24.75
CA LEU A 945 -27.46 63.43 -23.53
C LEU A 945 -26.26 62.48 -23.34
N VAL A 946 -26.47 61.18 -23.57
CA VAL A 946 -25.40 60.17 -23.53
C VAL A 946 -24.35 60.43 -24.62
N ASP A 947 -24.79 60.81 -25.82
CA ASP A 947 -23.90 61.11 -26.95
C ASP A 947 -23.04 62.36 -26.68
N GLN A 948 -23.63 63.46 -26.21
CA GLN A 948 -22.89 64.66 -25.79
C GLN A 948 -21.88 64.36 -24.67
N LEU A 949 -22.27 63.58 -23.66
CA LEU A 949 -21.35 63.17 -22.58
C LEU A 949 -20.24 62.25 -23.08
N ASN A 950 -20.52 61.36 -24.04
CA ASN A 950 -19.49 60.54 -24.70
C ASN A 950 -18.51 61.43 -25.48
N TRP A 951 -18.96 62.48 -26.16
CA TRP A 951 -18.08 63.46 -26.81
C TRP A 951 -17.13 64.14 -25.82
N HIS A 952 -17.66 64.65 -24.69
CA HIS A 952 -16.82 65.21 -23.62
C HIS A 952 -15.78 64.19 -23.09
N LYS A 953 -16.19 62.93 -22.90
CA LYS A 953 -15.33 61.86 -22.38
C LYS A 953 -14.26 61.36 -23.38
N VAL A 954 -14.54 61.39 -24.68
CA VAL A 954 -13.75 60.70 -25.73
C VAL A 954 -13.00 61.66 -26.67
N ILE A 955 -13.45 62.92 -26.77
CA ILE A 955 -12.81 63.99 -27.56
C ILE A 955 -12.05 64.96 -26.67
N ARG A 956 -12.60 65.34 -25.51
CA ARG A 956 -11.93 66.21 -24.52
C ARG A 956 -11.22 65.46 -23.40
N GLU A 957 -11.25 64.13 -23.42
CA GLU A 957 -10.70 63.24 -22.39
C GLU A 957 -11.14 63.60 -20.96
N ASP A 958 -12.38 64.09 -20.78
CA ASP A 958 -12.91 64.49 -19.48
C ASP A 958 -13.08 63.27 -18.55
N LYS A 959 -12.09 63.08 -17.67
CA LYS A 959 -11.97 61.93 -16.75
C LYS A 959 -13.06 61.92 -15.67
N ASP A 960 -13.69 63.07 -15.42
CA ASP A 960 -14.77 63.21 -14.44
C ASP A 960 -16.14 62.81 -15.01
N VAL A 961 -16.26 62.53 -16.31
CA VAL A 961 -17.48 61.93 -16.88
C VAL A 961 -17.54 60.44 -16.53
N PRO A 962 -18.58 59.94 -15.83
CA PRO A 962 -18.63 58.55 -15.33
C PRO A 962 -19.02 57.53 -16.42
N ALA A 963 -19.40 56.32 -16.02
CA ALA A 963 -19.96 55.29 -16.91
C ALA A 963 -21.49 55.45 -17.03
N LEU A 964 -21.96 55.91 -18.19
CA LEU A 964 -23.29 56.50 -18.35
C LEU A 964 -24.49 55.51 -18.27
N SER A 965 -24.24 54.21 -18.15
CA SER A 965 -25.25 53.15 -18.30
C SER A 965 -26.29 53.06 -17.18
N LYS A 966 -26.03 53.64 -15.99
CA LYS A 966 -26.92 53.55 -14.81
C LYS A 966 -27.75 54.80 -14.51
N TYR A 967 -27.48 55.93 -15.16
CA TYR A 967 -28.07 57.22 -14.80
C TYR A 967 -29.44 57.47 -15.47
N ASN A 968 -30.30 58.28 -14.85
CA ASN A 968 -31.59 58.72 -15.44
C ASN A 968 -31.40 59.99 -16.32
N LYS A 969 -32.48 60.53 -16.92
CA LYS A 969 -32.39 61.74 -17.80
C LYS A 969 -31.83 62.95 -17.03
N ALA A 970 -32.32 63.21 -15.82
CA ALA A 970 -31.94 64.37 -15.01
C ALA A 970 -30.49 64.29 -14.51
N ASP A 971 -30.03 63.11 -14.09
CA ASP A 971 -28.62 62.89 -13.72
C ASP A 971 -27.67 63.15 -14.90
N LEU A 972 -28.05 62.72 -16.11
CA LEU A 972 -27.28 62.97 -17.33
C LEU A 972 -27.29 64.45 -17.74
N GLN A 973 -28.40 65.17 -17.54
CA GLN A 973 -28.45 66.62 -17.72
C GLN A 973 -27.49 67.33 -16.74
N ARG A 974 -27.52 66.97 -15.44
CA ARG A 974 -26.61 67.52 -14.43
C ARG A 974 -25.14 67.24 -14.78
N LEU A 975 -24.79 65.99 -15.10
CA LEU A 975 -23.42 65.61 -15.50
C LEU A 975 -22.92 66.37 -16.74
N LEU A 976 -23.80 66.68 -17.70
CA LEU A 976 -23.41 67.45 -18.90
C LEU A 976 -23.21 68.94 -18.57
N ILE A 977 -24.06 69.52 -17.72
CA ILE A 977 -23.90 70.90 -17.23
C ILE A 977 -22.60 71.05 -16.41
N GLU A 978 -22.25 70.05 -15.60
CA GLU A 978 -20.96 69.97 -14.89
C GLU A 978 -19.77 69.88 -15.86
N ALA A 979 -19.84 69.02 -16.88
CA ALA A 979 -18.81 68.87 -17.90
C ALA A 979 -18.63 70.14 -18.76
N LEU A 980 -19.72 70.86 -19.05
CA LEU A 980 -19.69 72.19 -19.69
C LEU A 980 -19.10 73.25 -18.76
N GLY A 981 -19.36 73.17 -17.44
CA GLY A 981 -18.69 73.98 -16.43
C GLY A 981 -17.17 73.79 -16.44
N ARG A 982 -16.70 72.54 -16.38
CA ARG A 982 -15.26 72.20 -16.51
C ARG A 982 -14.67 72.67 -17.85
N MET A 983 -15.42 72.55 -18.95
CA MET A 983 -15.00 73.04 -20.27
C MET A 983 -14.80 74.55 -20.29
N GLN A 984 -15.78 75.32 -19.83
CA GLN A 984 -15.70 76.79 -19.76
C GLN A 984 -14.56 77.26 -18.87
N LEU A 985 -14.39 76.66 -17.68
CA LEU A 985 -13.26 76.92 -16.79
C LEU A 985 -11.91 76.67 -17.49
N SER A 986 -11.73 75.52 -18.15
CA SER A 986 -10.48 75.22 -18.86
C SER A 986 -10.17 76.17 -20.02
N ALA A 987 -11.20 76.71 -20.70
CA ALA A 987 -11.02 77.74 -21.72
C ALA A 987 -10.56 79.07 -21.11
N SER A 988 -11.20 79.52 -20.04
CA SER A 988 -10.81 80.74 -19.31
C SER A 988 -9.40 80.64 -18.73
N THR A 989 -9.02 79.51 -18.11
CA THR A 989 -7.65 79.32 -17.60
C THR A 989 -6.60 79.32 -18.73
N SER A 990 -6.92 78.75 -19.89
CA SER A 990 -6.03 78.78 -21.06
C SER A 990 -5.88 80.21 -21.64
N GLN A 991 -6.96 80.99 -21.69
CA GLN A 991 -6.91 82.41 -22.07
C GLN A 991 -6.10 83.26 -21.07
N ILE A 992 -6.23 83.00 -19.76
CA ILE A 992 -5.43 83.67 -18.73
C ILE A 992 -3.94 83.30 -18.84
N ALA A 993 -3.62 82.03 -19.10
CA ALA A 993 -2.24 81.59 -19.32
C ALA A 993 -1.63 82.18 -20.61
N ALA A 994 -2.42 82.36 -21.67
CA ALA A 994 -1.99 83.04 -22.89
C ALA A 994 -1.82 84.56 -22.70
N ALA A 995 -2.60 85.18 -21.81
CA ALA A 995 -2.46 86.59 -21.44
C ALA A 995 -1.28 86.86 -20.50
N PHE A 996 -0.88 85.89 -19.67
CA PHE A 996 0.21 86.01 -18.70
C PHE A 996 1.18 84.81 -18.76
N PRO A 997 2.08 84.75 -19.78
CA PRO A 997 3.09 83.71 -19.90
C PRO A 997 4.23 83.91 -18.88
N GLY A 998 3.97 83.61 -17.60
CA GLY A 998 5.01 83.64 -16.55
C GLY A 998 4.54 83.44 -15.10
N SER A 999 3.25 83.61 -14.78
CA SER A 999 2.76 83.59 -13.38
C SER A 999 2.10 82.27 -12.98
N SER A 1000 2.87 81.35 -12.40
CA SER A 1000 2.34 80.14 -11.76
C SER A 1000 2.17 80.36 -10.23
N PRO A 1001 0.95 80.18 -9.67
CA PRO A 1001 0.72 80.32 -8.23
C PRO A 1001 0.99 79.01 -7.46
N LEU A 1002 1.27 79.16 -6.15
CA LEU A 1002 1.47 78.11 -5.12
C LEU A 1002 2.88 77.49 -5.00
N ALA A 1003 3.79 78.26 -4.41
CA ALA A 1003 4.93 77.74 -3.65
C ALA A 1003 5.17 78.62 -2.40
N THR A 1004 4.44 78.34 -1.30
CA THR A 1004 4.56 79.08 -0.03
C THR A 1004 4.83 78.15 1.15
N SER A 1005 6.11 77.94 1.47
CA SER A 1005 6.55 77.50 2.80
C SER A 1005 8.00 77.93 3.04
N SER A 1006 8.38 78.05 4.31
CA SER A 1006 9.70 78.45 4.83
C SER A 1006 10.35 79.71 4.21
N MET A 1007 10.16 80.86 4.87
CA MET A 1007 11.28 81.78 5.07
C MET A 1007 12.24 81.19 6.11
N ILE A 1008 13.55 81.35 5.91
CA ILE A 1008 14.60 81.69 6.89
C ILE A 1008 15.96 81.61 6.14
N GLY A 1009 16.87 82.57 6.38
CA GLY A 1009 18.24 82.49 5.86
C GLY A 1009 18.63 83.55 4.82
N ALA A 1010 18.38 84.84 5.10
CA ALA A 1010 19.02 85.92 4.35
C ALA A 1010 20.35 86.31 5.02
N PHE A 1011 21.49 86.14 4.34
CA PHE A 1011 22.75 86.82 4.68
C PHE A 1011 23.72 86.90 3.49
N ALA A 1012 24.40 88.05 3.39
CA ALA A 1012 25.60 88.35 2.57
C ALA A 1012 25.66 87.85 1.10
N ALA A 1013 25.58 88.79 0.16
CA ALA A 1013 26.17 88.62 -1.17
C ALA A 1013 27.67 88.92 -1.16
N THR A 1014 28.48 88.26 -2.00
CA THR A 1014 29.60 88.86 -2.78
C THR A 1014 30.28 87.82 -3.70
N SER A 1015 31.15 88.31 -4.57
CA SER A 1015 32.14 87.58 -5.40
C SER A 1015 31.62 86.76 -6.58
N THR A 1016 31.69 87.41 -7.75
CA THR A 1016 31.99 86.76 -9.02
C THR A 1016 33.25 85.89 -8.93
N THR A 1017 33.24 84.74 -9.61
CA THR A 1017 34.33 84.14 -10.45
C THR A 1017 34.24 82.62 -10.45
N LEU A 1018 33.61 82.02 -11.48
CA LEU A 1018 33.82 80.60 -11.80
C LEU A 1018 33.57 80.27 -13.29
N GLN A 1019 33.85 81.24 -14.17
CA GLN A 1019 33.73 81.11 -15.63
C GLN A 1019 35.11 80.91 -16.31
N SER A 1020 36.07 80.35 -15.57
CA SER A 1020 37.50 80.29 -15.91
C SER A 1020 38.12 78.89 -15.85
N VAL A 1021 37.33 77.84 -15.60
CA VAL A 1021 37.81 76.44 -15.43
C VAL A 1021 37.52 75.56 -16.66
N ILE A 1022 36.72 76.02 -17.62
CA ILE A 1022 36.31 75.24 -18.81
C ILE A 1022 37.08 75.69 -20.07
N THR A 1023 38.42 75.68 -20.03
CA THR A 1023 39.30 75.44 -21.20
C THR A 1023 40.78 75.35 -20.80
N LYS A 1024 41.53 74.43 -21.45
CA LYS A 1024 42.90 73.91 -21.15
C LYS A 1024 42.88 72.74 -20.15
N ALA A 1025 43.29 71.52 -20.52
CA ALA A 1025 43.74 70.97 -21.80
C ALA A 1025 43.23 69.50 -21.91
N GLY A 1026 43.22 68.81 -23.05
CA GLY A 1026 43.65 69.17 -24.41
C GLY A 1026 44.41 68.00 -25.05
N PHE A 1027 44.05 67.62 -26.29
CA PHE A 1027 44.55 66.47 -27.07
C PHE A 1027 44.15 65.07 -26.55
N ALA A 1028 43.87 64.07 -27.39
CA ALA A 1028 43.67 64.07 -28.85
C ALA A 1028 42.63 63.02 -29.28
N VAL A 1029 42.06 63.21 -30.48
CA VAL A 1029 41.23 62.24 -31.21
C VAL A 1029 42.03 61.76 -32.41
N ASP A 1030 41.94 60.47 -32.78
CA ASP A 1030 42.05 60.08 -34.18
C ASP A 1030 41.34 58.74 -34.51
N ARG A 1031 40.87 58.63 -35.76
CA ARG A 1031 40.45 57.42 -36.53
C ARG A 1031 39.29 56.54 -36.04
N LEU A 1032 38.12 56.82 -36.64
CA LEU A 1032 37.20 55.81 -37.21
C LEU A 1032 37.92 54.96 -38.29
N PRO A 1033 37.47 53.73 -38.61
CA PRO A 1033 36.44 53.55 -39.67
C PRO A 1033 35.40 52.41 -39.32
N VAL A 1034 34.17 52.39 -39.88
CA VAL A 1034 33.69 51.48 -40.98
C VAL A 1034 33.56 49.99 -40.55
N GLU A 1035 32.48 49.21 -40.78
CA GLU A 1035 31.19 49.35 -41.48
C GLU A 1035 30.25 48.16 -41.12
N TYR A 1036 28.92 48.27 -41.39
CA TYR A 1036 27.93 47.18 -41.54
C TYR A 1036 27.81 46.11 -40.39
N ASP A 1037 26.82 45.20 -40.32
CA ASP A 1037 25.70 44.88 -41.21
C ASP A 1037 24.40 44.49 -40.44
N THR A 1038 23.32 44.22 -41.16
CA THR A 1038 22.00 43.77 -40.64
C THR A 1038 21.70 42.28 -40.87
N GLU A 1039 20.57 41.83 -40.30
CA GLU A 1039 19.72 40.69 -40.74
C GLU A 1039 20.00 39.21 -40.31
N ASP A 1040 18.89 38.46 -40.40
CA ASP A 1040 18.62 37.01 -40.53
C ASP A 1040 18.77 35.94 -39.41
N GLU A 1041 17.57 35.51 -38.96
CA GLU A 1041 16.98 34.15 -38.94
C GLU A 1041 17.82 32.87 -38.64
N ALA A 1042 17.41 32.16 -37.56
CA ALA A 1042 17.38 30.68 -37.46
C ALA A 1042 16.42 30.19 -36.36
#